data_AF-A0A832YN59-F1
#
_entry.id   AF-A0A832YN59-F1
#
_cell.length_a   1.000
_cell.length_b   1.000
_cell.length_c   1.000
_cell.angle_alpha   90.00
_cell.angle_beta   90.00
_cell.angle_gamma   90.00
#
_symmetry.space_group_name_H-M   'P 1'
#
loop_
_entity.id
_entity.type
_entity.pdbx_description
1 polymer ?
#
loop_
_entity_poly.entity_id
_entity_poly.type
_entity_poly.pdbx_seq_one_letter_code
_entity_poly.pdbx_strand_id
1 'polypeptide(L)'
;MKDEVDVETIRGWVEELARDGVISKIDGTGSDDLNQKWFSSYMGEIHGTLGVLASNGGSEISDLRDLYSRGLTYKVAVEYDGTKPTKWENRSIGDPHEALRVKVVELLGSEGPQLLEHLVERLPFPSAQIEAILHELETRNVTSVGFFTQTDEAEYILRLDEHRLTGGEEDIVEYRALQNLVLSKSFKLHADGFAAFDSHVLFQKQQEMLYRVKDFRFADWKDLQLDSDVVMGRLLHNRIGYTMRENIPMLLSLRPEPWLNEFEKELLTRLPHDELLTRQELTAGYPRGEEYRSIQRDLKNAISNLERQLCVVKQFEEVEGRRRRLSLFHRVIDVYEPLEFKEGLWQLIKKIGPVKGHTLRFYVSRAAEDLAEALRDLEDEGRITRVVALQPEPTDFFSTPEDAAQLQKLVREDRTIRILTQSDPYCSRFIWEVRAQLQSGWYLPIFKGVDPIGKILMYKVNDYLEVKDLHIPFAYLDEFCQEFVALLDNYGDQLVDVAVISQINGVPVQEVDDKTINAFVEIGFKMAGERMIRGGVIDPKPRELAERALFHKHHLHQHTRLENETQAVKYVAEIRDDFALRGRCELYRVDIKSMATANQLHMGINLRGHQVWAPLEYFRELLTIRGDYIDEELLDIIDFFDTNSDPGIFMERHAMKRAEFRKLIQPLIRSGNLVQDYRNGFRSVHPFHDQEQSTMRREFLRRIVEQFPVITIKQFQKLSGTPFKPEELKDILTEFEQDGTLIKGFLIHDLHEICWGRRELLEEANQIAPMRDFVLPPSDPLAPYFADVLKQKFGFGSAYLVFKGAEPVAAFKANTRDKVIDVTDFVGEESGWRIVKEFAWEHQYPLKSQVRIAGKRIR
;
A
#
# COMPACT_ATOMS: atom_id res chain seq x y z
N MET A 1 -17.73 -58.08 -19.38
CA MET A 1 -16.42 -57.57 -18.89
C MET A 1 -15.72 -58.45 -17.87
N LYS A 2 -16.29 -58.82 -16.70
CA LYS A 2 -15.58 -59.69 -15.73
C LYS A 2 -15.22 -61.10 -16.25
N ASP A 3 -15.88 -61.54 -17.32
CA ASP A 3 -15.66 -62.86 -17.93
C ASP A 3 -14.92 -62.81 -19.29
N GLU A 4 -14.39 -61.64 -19.72
CA GLU A 4 -13.83 -61.45 -21.08
C GLU A 4 -12.34 -61.05 -21.13
N VAL A 5 -11.71 -60.72 -20.02
CA VAL A 5 -10.28 -60.31 -19.96
C VAL A 5 -9.53 -61.18 -18.97
N ASP A 6 -8.42 -61.77 -19.43
CA ASP A 6 -7.58 -62.62 -18.60
C ASP A 6 -6.88 -61.84 -17.46
N VAL A 7 -6.76 -62.48 -16.30
CA VAL A 7 -6.21 -61.87 -15.07
C VAL A 7 -4.74 -61.50 -15.23
N GLU A 8 -3.99 -62.23 -16.05
CA GLU A 8 -2.58 -61.94 -16.32
C GLU A 8 -2.42 -60.69 -17.20
N THR A 9 -3.37 -60.47 -18.11
CA THR A 9 -3.45 -59.23 -18.91
C THR A 9 -3.74 -58.02 -18.02
N ILE A 10 -4.69 -58.13 -17.08
CA ILE A 10 -5.00 -57.06 -16.12
C ILE A 10 -3.78 -56.77 -15.24
N ARG A 11 -3.05 -57.81 -14.79
CA ARG A 11 -1.81 -57.63 -14.01
C ARG A 11 -0.76 -56.88 -14.82
N GLY A 12 -0.57 -57.21 -16.10
CA GLY A 12 0.33 -56.50 -17.00
C GLY A 12 -0.01 -55.01 -17.10
N TRP A 13 -1.29 -54.66 -17.28
CA TRP A 13 -1.73 -53.25 -17.32
C TRP A 13 -1.47 -52.52 -16.00
N VAL A 14 -1.71 -53.16 -14.85
CA VAL A 14 -1.44 -52.55 -13.54
C VAL A 14 0.05 -52.28 -13.36
N GLU A 15 0.93 -53.22 -13.76
CA GLU A 15 2.39 -53.03 -13.67
C GLU A 15 2.89 -51.92 -14.60
N GLU A 16 2.31 -51.79 -15.79
CA GLU A 16 2.60 -50.70 -16.74
C GLU A 16 2.13 -49.35 -16.18
N LEU A 17 0.86 -49.25 -15.76
CA LEU A 17 0.29 -48.01 -15.20
C LEU A 17 0.99 -47.57 -13.91
N ALA A 18 1.43 -48.51 -13.07
CA ALA A 18 2.19 -48.22 -11.87
C ALA A 18 3.61 -47.73 -12.18
N ARG A 19 4.26 -48.32 -13.19
CA ARG A 19 5.58 -47.89 -13.68
C ARG A 19 5.52 -46.48 -14.28
N ASP A 20 4.43 -46.16 -14.96
CA ASP A 20 4.18 -44.84 -15.54
C ASP A 20 3.69 -43.81 -14.50
N GLY A 21 3.45 -44.22 -13.25
CA GLY A 21 3.02 -43.35 -12.16
C GLY A 21 1.57 -42.83 -12.30
N VAL A 22 0.75 -43.48 -13.12
CA VAL A 22 -0.66 -43.12 -13.35
C VAL A 22 -1.54 -43.63 -12.21
N ILE A 23 -1.17 -44.78 -11.64
CA ILE A 23 -1.81 -45.36 -10.46
C ILE A 23 -0.80 -45.58 -9.34
N SER A 24 -1.29 -45.56 -8.11
CA SER A 24 -0.48 -45.83 -6.92
C SER A 24 -1.30 -46.50 -5.81
N LYS A 25 -0.60 -47.13 -4.87
CA LYS A 25 -1.17 -47.54 -3.58
C LYS A 25 -0.97 -46.47 -2.52
N ILE A 26 -1.91 -46.40 -1.60
CA ILE A 26 -1.86 -45.55 -0.39
C ILE A 26 -1.86 -46.40 0.87
N ASP A 27 -1.29 -45.88 1.95
CA ASP A 27 -1.23 -46.55 3.25
C ASP A 27 -1.20 -45.53 4.40
N GLY A 28 -1.43 -45.97 5.64
CA GLY A 28 -1.42 -45.08 6.80
C GLY A 28 -2.56 -44.07 6.81
N THR A 29 -3.67 -44.36 6.12
CA THR A 29 -4.85 -43.48 6.06
C THR A 29 -5.75 -43.57 7.30
N GLY A 30 -5.52 -44.55 8.17
CA GLY A 30 -6.43 -44.86 9.29
C GLY A 30 -7.64 -45.71 8.90
N SER A 31 -7.81 -46.06 7.62
CA SER A 31 -8.87 -46.98 7.13
C SER A 31 -8.29 -48.18 6.41
N ASP A 32 -8.56 -49.39 6.91
CA ASP A 32 -8.16 -50.64 6.26
C ASP A 32 -8.86 -50.86 4.91
N ASP A 33 -10.02 -50.21 4.71
CA ASP A 33 -10.74 -50.22 3.43
C ASP A 33 -10.07 -49.39 2.35
N LEU A 34 -9.11 -48.52 2.70
CA LEU A 34 -8.37 -47.71 1.73
C LEU A 34 -6.92 -48.20 1.56
N ASN A 35 -6.30 -48.67 2.64
CA ASN A 35 -4.90 -49.07 2.64
C ASN A 35 -4.63 -50.21 1.62
N GLN A 36 -3.50 -50.11 0.92
CA GLN A 36 -3.01 -51.08 -0.07
C GLN A 36 -3.88 -51.27 -1.34
N LYS A 37 -4.95 -50.49 -1.52
CA LYS A 37 -5.75 -50.48 -2.77
C LYS A 37 -5.11 -49.59 -3.84
N TRP A 38 -5.41 -49.90 -5.10
CA TRP A 38 -4.94 -49.13 -6.26
C TRP A 38 -5.88 -47.96 -6.53
N PHE A 39 -5.31 -46.77 -6.69
CA PHE A 39 -6.02 -45.56 -7.09
C PHE A 39 -5.27 -44.88 -8.22
N SER A 40 -5.97 -44.09 -9.04
CA SER A 40 -5.27 -43.08 -9.83
C SER A 40 -4.54 -42.11 -8.91
N SER A 41 -3.45 -41.50 -9.37
CA SER A 41 -2.64 -40.61 -8.51
C SER A 41 -3.47 -39.49 -7.86
N TYR A 42 -4.47 -38.95 -8.57
CA TYR A 42 -5.39 -37.95 -8.00
C TYR A 42 -6.38 -38.55 -6.99
N MET A 43 -7.04 -39.67 -7.32
CA MET A 43 -7.98 -40.28 -6.38
C MET A 43 -7.30 -40.86 -5.14
N GLY A 44 -6.03 -41.28 -5.26
CA GLY A 44 -5.21 -41.67 -4.11
C GLY A 44 -5.02 -40.51 -3.14
N GLU A 45 -4.85 -39.29 -3.64
CA GLU A 45 -4.77 -38.07 -2.83
C GLU A 45 -6.10 -37.76 -2.14
N ILE A 46 -7.21 -37.82 -2.86
CA ILE A 46 -8.56 -37.56 -2.33
C ILE A 46 -8.90 -38.59 -1.23
N HIS A 47 -8.75 -39.88 -1.54
CA HIS A 47 -9.04 -40.96 -0.58
C HIS A 47 -8.06 -40.94 0.60
N GLY A 48 -6.78 -40.70 0.37
CA GLY A 48 -5.79 -40.56 1.44
C GLY A 48 -6.12 -39.42 2.40
N THR A 49 -6.49 -38.25 1.85
CA THR A 49 -6.92 -37.07 2.61
C THR A 49 -8.16 -37.37 3.44
N LEU A 50 -9.23 -37.86 2.83
CA LEU A 50 -10.48 -38.13 3.52
C LEU A 50 -10.36 -39.23 4.59
N GLY A 51 -9.57 -40.28 4.32
CA GLY A 51 -9.31 -41.34 5.29
C GLY A 51 -8.63 -40.81 6.54
N VAL A 52 -7.57 -40.00 6.37
CA VAL A 52 -6.85 -39.39 7.49
C VAL A 52 -7.75 -38.43 8.26
N LEU A 53 -8.52 -37.59 7.57
CA LEU A 53 -9.45 -36.65 8.21
C LEU A 53 -10.53 -37.37 9.03
N ALA A 54 -11.15 -38.41 8.46
CA ALA A 54 -12.15 -39.21 9.17
C ALA A 54 -11.58 -39.83 10.46
N SER A 55 -10.32 -40.28 10.42
CA SER A 55 -9.64 -40.88 11.59
C SER A 55 -9.12 -39.85 12.61
N ASN A 56 -9.15 -38.56 12.30
CA ASN A 56 -8.59 -37.48 13.11
C ASN A 56 -9.62 -36.37 13.41
N GLY A 57 -10.85 -36.76 13.77
CA GLY A 57 -11.89 -35.85 14.26
C GLY A 57 -12.80 -35.27 13.17
N GLY A 58 -12.52 -35.52 11.88
CA GLY A 58 -13.42 -35.14 10.79
C GLY A 58 -14.77 -35.84 10.85
N SER A 59 -14.87 -37.01 11.49
CA SER A 59 -16.13 -37.72 11.74
C SER A 59 -17.00 -37.09 12.84
N GLU A 60 -16.49 -36.11 13.57
CA GLU A 60 -17.13 -35.51 14.75
C GLU A 60 -17.54 -34.04 14.53
N ILE A 61 -17.09 -33.42 13.43
CA ILE A 61 -17.31 -32.00 13.13
C ILE A 61 -18.33 -31.82 12.00
N SER A 62 -19.01 -30.68 11.98
CA SER A 62 -20.00 -30.36 10.93
C SER A 62 -19.38 -29.79 9.65
N ASP A 63 -18.19 -29.17 9.74
CA ASP A 63 -17.47 -28.58 8.61
C ASP A 63 -15.97 -28.90 8.70
N LEU A 64 -15.40 -29.52 7.66
CA LEU A 64 -13.97 -29.86 7.62
C LEU A 64 -13.07 -28.62 7.62
N ARG A 65 -13.60 -27.47 7.23
CA ARG A 65 -12.84 -26.21 7.24
C ARG A 65 -12.50 -25.75 8.66
N ASP A 66 -13.24 -26.24 9.65
CA ASP A 66 -13.01 -25.95 11.06
C ASP A 66 -11.98 -26.91 11.69
N LEU A 67 -11.58 -27.96 10.97
CA LEU A 67 -10.59 -28.92 11.45
C LEU A 67 -9.17 -28.40 11.18
N TYR A 68 -8.37 -28.28 12.25
CA TYR A 68 -6.96 -27.96 12.12
C TYR A 68 -6.18 -29.18 11.61
N SER A 69 -5.68 -29.11 10.38
CA SER A 69 -5.12 -30.25 9.62
C SER A 69 -3.58 -30.35 9.64
N ARG A 70 -2.90 -29.46 10.36
CA ARG A 70 -1.43 -29.34 10.32
C ARG A 70 -0.73 -30.64 10.72
N GLY A 71 0.25 -31.05 9.91
CA GLY A 71 1.13 -32.19 10.18
C GLY A 71 0.51 -33.56 9.93
N LEU A 72 -0.76 -33.62 9.49
CA LEU A 72 -1.40 -34.86 9.08
C LEU A 72 -0.82 -35.36 7.76
N THR A 73 -0.44 -36.63 7.72
CA THR A 73 0.19 -37.27 6.57
C THR A 73 -0.32 -38.70 6.35
N TYR A 74 -0.21 -39.18 5.12
CA TYR A 74 -0.41 -40.58 4.74
C TYR A 74 0.76 -41.02 3.85
N LYS A 75 0.83 -42.31 3.50
CA LYS A 75 1.91 -42.88 2.70
C LYS A 75 1.43 -43.17 1.28
N VAL A 76 2.30 -42.93 0.30
CA VAL A 76 2.10 -43.27 -1.10
C VAL A 76 3.24 -44.16 -1.57
N ALA A 77 2.92 -45.25 -2.27
CA ALA A 77 3.91 -46.17 -2.82
C ALA A 77 4.55 -45.60 -4.10
N VAL A 78 5.88 -45.54 -4.13
CA VAL A 78 6.64 -44.92 -5.24
C VAL A 78 7.46 -45.91 -6.06
N GLU A 79 7.79 -47.06 -5.48
CA GLU A 79 8.53 -48.12 -6.16
C GLU A 79 7.81 -49.46 -5.94
N TYR A 80 7.88 -50.32 -6.95
CA TYR A 80 7.14 -51.58 -7.00
C TYR A 80 8.03 -52.73 -7.51
N ASP A 81 7.87 -53.91 -6.91
CA ASP A 81 8.31 -55.21 -7.45
C ASP A 81 7.06 -55.96 -7.92
N GLY A 82 6.83 -55.96 -9.24
CA GLY A 82 5.54 -56.31 -9.84
C GLY A 82 4.42 -55.42 -9.31
N THR A 83 3.50 -55.98 -8.53
CA THR A 83 2.36 -55.26 -7.92
C THR A 83 2.56 -54.95 -6.43
N LYS A 84 3.73 -55.28 -5.86
CA LYS A 84 4.05 -55.10 -4.44
C LYS A 84 4.89 -53.84 -4.22
N PRO A 85 4.44 -52.91 -3.35
CA PRO A 85 5.24 -51.74 -2.99
C PRO A 85 6.54 -52.12 -2.29
N THR A 86 7.67 -51.57 -2.74
CA THR A 86 8.99 -51.72 -2.11
C THR A 86 9.40 -50.47 -1.33
N LYS A 87 8.88 -49.29 -1.71
CA LYS A 87 9.18 -48.00 -1.08
C LYS A 87 7.93 -47.14 -0.94
N TRP A 88 7.83 -46.46 0.19
CA TRP A 88 6.74 -45.55 0.54
C TRP A 88 7.28 -44.17 0.86
N GLU A 89 6.56 -43.13 0.45
CA GLU A 89 6.84 -41.74 0.79
C GLU A 89 5.70 -41.14 1.58
N ASN A 90 6.01 -40.36 2.62
CA ASN A 90 5.01 -39.61 3.36
C ASN A 90 4.53 -38.42 2.52
N ARG A 91 3.22 -38.25 2.42
CA ARG A 91 2.55 -37.14 1.76
C ARG A 91 1.65 -36.43 2.76
N SER A 92 1.70 -35.10 2.77
CA SER A 92 0.73 -34.29 3.48
C SER A 92 -0.66 -34.49 2.89
N ILE A 93 -1.69 -34.36 3.73
CA ILE A 93 -3.06 -34.36 3.23
C ILE A 93 -3.29 -33.19 2.27
N GLY A 94 -4.21 -33.38 1.33
CA GLY A 94 -4.68 -32.32 0.44
C GLY A 94 -5.71 -31.40 1.11
N ASP A 95 -6.39 -30.61 0.29
CA ASP A 95 -7.44 -29.69 0.74
C ASP A 95 -8.67 -30.49 1.27
N PRO A 96 -9.03 -30.34 2.57
CA PRO A 96 -10.10 -31.15 3.18
C PRO A 96 -11.48 -30.97 2.55
N HIS A 97 -11.86 -29.73 2.27
CA HIS A 97 -13.19 -29.39 1.74
C HIS A 97 -13.27 -29.80 0.27
N GLU A 98 -12.21 -29.53 -0.50
CA GLU A 98 -12.10 -29.95 -1.90
C GLU A 98 -12.17 -31.47 -2.03
N ALA A 99 -11.45 -32.21 -1.18
CA ALA A 99 -11.40 -33.66 -1.25
C ALA A 99 -12.80 -34.26 -1.09
N LEU A 100 -13.60 -33.75 -0.15
CA LEU A 100 -14.95 -34.24 0.06
C LEU A 100 -15.86 -33.86 -1.11
N ARG A 101 -15.76 -32.62 -1.60
CA ARG A 101 -16.54 -32.15 -2.73
C ARG A 101 -16.27 -32.97 -4.00
N VAL A 102 -15.00 -33.19 -4.34
CA VAL A 102 -14.59 -34.04 -5.47
C VAL A 102 -15.14 -35.45 -5.30
N LYS A 103 -15.10 -36.00 -4.08
CA LYS A 103 -15.61 -37.35 -3.85
C LYS A 103 -17.13 -37.43 -4.03
N VAL A 104 -17.90 -36.44 -3.58
CA VAL A 104 -19.35 -36.38 -3.80
C VAL A 104 -19.66 -36.26 -5.30
N VAL A 105 -18.97 -35.37 -6.02
CA VAL A 105 -19.14 -35.21 -7.48
C VAL A 105 -18.78 -36.48 -8.23
N GLU A 106 -17.72 -37.19 -7.82
CA GLU A 106 -17.31 -38.46 -8.44
C GLU A 106 -18.31 -39.58 -8.21
N LEU A 107 -18.91 -39.68 -7.01
CA LEU A 107 -19.99 -40.64 -6.74
C LEU A 107 -21.21 -40.37 -7.63
N LEU A 108 -21.68 -39.13 -7.68
CA LEU A 108 -22.82 -38.75 -8.52
C LEU A 108 -22.55 -38.96 -10.01
N GLY A 109 -21.34 -38.63 -10.49
CA GLY A 109 -20.97 -38.79 -11.89
C GLY A 109 -20.74 -40.25 -12.33
N SER A 110 -20.41 -41.14 -11.39
CA SER A 110 -20.18 -42.56 -11.70
C SER A 110 -21.42 -43.43 -11.51
N GLU A 111 -22.28 -43.09 -10.53
CA GLU A 111 -23.43 -43.91 -10.14
C GLU A 111 -24.77 -43.30 -10.59
N GLY A 112 -24.80 -42.03 -11.03
CA GLY A 112 -26.02 -41.33 -11.45
C GLY A 112 -26.77 -40.66 -10.29
N PRO A 113 -28.10 -40.45 -10.42
CA PRO A 113 -28.94 -39.92 -9.35
C PRO A 113 -28.82 -40.74 -8.06
N GLN A 114 -28.65 -40.09 -6.90
CA GLN A 114 -28.49 -40.75 -5.61
C GLN A 114 -29.26 -40.07 -4.47
N LEU A 115 -29.76 -40.86 -3.53
CA LEU A 115 -30.37 -40.38 -2.29
C LEU A 115 -29.29 -39.90 -1.30
N LEU A 116 -29.64 -38.92 -0.45
CA LEU A 116 -28.75 -38.44 0.61
C LEU A 116 -28.28 -39.59 1.53
N GLU A 117 -29.20 -40.47 1.94
CA GLU A 117 -28.90 -41.60 2.83
C GLU A 117 -27.82 -42.51 2.23
N HIS A 118 -27.85 -42.73 0.91
CA HIS A 118 -26.86 -43.55 0.24
C HIS A 118 -25.45 -42.92 0.27
N LEU A 119 -25.36 -41.60 0.06
CA LEU A 119 -24.10 -40.87 0.14
C LEU A 119 -23.54 -40.89 1.57
N VAL A 120 -24.41 -40.79 2.58
CA VAL A 120 -24.05 -40.86 4.00
C VAL A 120 -23.53 -42.24 4.39
N GLU A 121 -24.12 -43.33 3.88
CA GLU A 121 -23.63 -44.69 4.12
C GLU A 121 -22.24 -44.94 3.52
N ARG A 122 -21.92 -44.27 2.39
CA ARG A 122 -20.69 -44.49 1.63
C ARG A 122 -19.50 -43.66 2.14
N LEU A 123 -19.76 -42.56 2.84
CA LEU A 123 -18.74 -41.59 3.26
C LEU A 123 -18.59 -41.60 4.79
N PRO A 124 -17.36 -41.62 5.33
CA PRO A 124 -17.13 -41.70 6.78
C PRO A 124 -17.30 -40.34 7.48
N PHE A 125 -18.30 -39.56 7.09
CA PHE A 125 -18.56 -38.21 7.58
C PHE A 125 -20.03 -38.04 8.02
N PRO A 126 -20.33 -37.15 8.97
CA PRO A 126 -21.69 -36.91 9.43
C PRO A 126 -22.62 -36.44 8.31
N SER A 127 -23.91 -36.79 8.40
CA SER A 127 -24.94 -36.39 7.44
C SER A 127 -24.96 -34.88 7.20
N ALA A 128 -24.86 -34.08 8.26
CA ALA A 128 -24.88 -32.61 8.18
C ALA A 128 -23.75 -32.06 7.29
N GLN A 129 -22.59 -32.72 7.27
CA GLN A 129 -21.44 -32.29 6.48
C GLN A 129 -21.63 -32.61 5.00
N ILE A 130 -22.17 -33.79 4.69
CA ILE A 130 -22.46 -34.21 3.31
C ILE A 130 -23.60 -33.35 2.74
N GLU A 131 -24.64 -33.11 3.53
CA GLU A 131 -25.74 -32.21 3.18
C GLU A 131 -25.24 -30.78 2.92
N ALA A 132 -24.33 -30.26 3.75
CA ALA A 132 -23.73 -28.94 3.53
C ALA A 132 -22.96 -28.85 2.20
N ILE A 133 -22.19 -29.89 1.84
CA ILE A 133 -21.48 -29.96 0.55
C ILE A 133 -22.47 -30.03 -0.62
N LEU A 134 -23.52 -30.85 -0.52
CA LEU A 134 -24.54 -30.97 -1.57
C LEU A 134 -25.29 -29.65 -1.76
N HIS A 135 -25.66 -28.96 -0.68
CA HIS A 135 -26.29 -27.65 -0.73
C HIS A 135 -25.36 -26.60 -1.36
N GLU A 136 -24.06 -26.63 -1.05
CA GLU A 136 -23.06 -25.75 -1.69
C GLU A 136 -22.95 -26.03 -3.20
N LEU A 137 -22.89 -27.31 -3.59
CA LEU A 137 -22.84 -27.74 -4.98
C LEU A 137 -24.12 -27.35 -5.74
N GLU A 138 -25.28 -27.45 -5.10
CA GLU A 138 -26.57 -27.02 -5.66
C GLU A 138 -26.61 -25.50 -5.85
N THR A 139 -26.21 -24.72 -4.84
CA THR A 139 -26.12 -23.25 -4.91
C THR A 139 -25.21 -22.79 -6.05
N ARG A 140 -24.16 -23.57 -6.34
CA ARG A 140 -23.20 -23.33 -7.43
C ARG A 140 -23.62 -23.91 -8.78
N ASN A 141 -24.80 -24.53 -8.87
CA ASN A 141 -25.33 -25.21 -10.06
C ASN A 141 -24.42 -26.35 -10.58
N VAL A 142 -23.71 -27.03 -9.68
CA VAL A 142 -22.94 -28.25 -10.02
C VAL A 142 -23.83 -29.48 -9.88
N THR A 143 -24.69 -29.51 -8.85
CA THR A 143 -25.68 -30.57 -8.62
C THR A 143 -27.10 -30.02 -8.69
N SER A 144 -28.07 -30.91 -8.84
CA SER A 144 -29.50 -30.62 -8.84
C SER A 144 -30.25 -31.66 -8.01
N VAL A 145 -31.40 -31.28 -7.48
CA VAL A 145 -32.27 -32.12 -6.65
C VAL A 145 -33.59 -32.34 -7.35
N GLY A 146 -34.04 -33.58 -7.46
CA GLY A 146 -35.28 -33.91 -8.15
C GLY A 146 -35.70 -35.37 -7.97
N PHE A 147 -36.64 -35.82 -8.80
CA PHE A 147 -37.12 -37.21 -8.82
C PHE A 147 -36.82 -37.79 -10.19
N PHE A 148 -35.70 -38.49 -10.34
CA PHE A 148 -35.17 -38.92 -11.63
C PHE A 148 -35.45 -40.41 -11.90
N THR A 149 -35.43 -41.24 -10.85
CA THR A 149 -35.60 -42.70 -10.97
C THR A 149 -36.97 -43.24 -10.52
N GLN A 150 -37.99 -42.37 -10.42
CA GLN A 150 -39.34 -42.70 -9.94
C GLN A 150 -39.40 -43.13 -8.46
N THR A 151 -38.51 -42.56 -7.64
CA THR A 151 -38.52 -42.67 -6.17
C THR A 151 -39.54 -41.74 -5.53
N ASP A 152 -39.97 -42.04 -4.31
CA ASP A 152 -40.79 -41.14 -3.47
C ASP A 152 -39.96 -40.07 -2.74
N GLU A 153 -38.63 -40.22 -2.75
CA GLU A 153 -37.65 -39.34 -2.11
C GLU A 153 -36.79 -38.62 -3.16
N ALA A 154 -36.33 -37.42 -2.81
CA ALA A 154 -35.56 -36.57 -3.69
C ALA A 154 -34.12 -37.08 -3.83
N GLU A 155 -33.65 -37.13 -5.07
CA GLU A 155 -32.32 -37.58 -5.47
C GLU A 155 -31.46 -36.40 -5.92
N TYR A 156 -30.16 -36.49 -5.66
CA TYR A 156 -29.14 -35.58 -6.16
C TYR A 156 -28.54 -36.13 -7.45
N ILE A 157 -28.34 -35.29 -8.45
CA ILE A 157 -27.66 -35.62 -9.71
C ILE A 157 -26.69 -34.49 -10.09
N LEU A 158 -25.67 -34.76 -10.90
CA LEU A 158 -24.90 -33.70 -11.55
C LEU A 158 -25.79 -32.90 -12.51
N ARG A 159 -25.69 -31.58 -12.46
CA ARG A 159 -26.49 -30.65 -13.29
C ARG A 159 -26.28 -30.88 -14.79
N LEU A 160 -25.07 -31.27 -15.17
CA LEU A 160 -24.71 -31.58 -16.55
C LEU A 160 -25.39 -32.86 -17.04
N ASP A 161 -25.54 -33.85 -16.16
CA ASP A 161 -26.25 -35.10 -16.46
C ASP A 161 -27.77 -34.90 -16.48
N GLU A 162 -28.31 -34.05 -15.61
CA GLU A 162 -29.73 -33.64 -15.67
C GLU A 162 -30.04 -32.97 -17.02
N HIS A 163 -29.19 -32.07 -17.48
CA HIS A 163 -29.38 -31.39 -18.77
C HIS A 163 -29.40 -32.39 -19.93
N ARG A 164 -28.51 -33.39 -19.90
CA ARG A 164 -28.50 -34.48 -20.88
C ARG A 164 -29.76 -35.35 -20.80
N LEU A 165 -30.21 -35.69 -19.59
CA LEU A 165 -31.42 -36.48 -19.37
C LEU A 165 -32.69 -35.76 -19.85
N THR A 166 -32.74 -34.43 -19.77
CA THR A 166 -33.89 -33.61 -20.17
C THR A 166 -33.91 -33.24 -21.65
N GLY A 167 -33.00 -33.77 -22.46
CA GLY A 167 -32.96 -33.61 -23.92
C GLY A 167 -32.10 -32.45 -24.43
N GLY A 168 -31.11 -32.00 -23.64
CA GLY A 168 -30.12 -31.03 -24.08
C GLY A 168 -29.20 -31.58 -25.18
N GLU A 169 -29.09 -30.88 -26.31
CA GLU A 169 -28.29 -31.30 -27.47
C GLU A 169 -26.91 -30.60 -27.58
N GLU A 170 -26.68 -29.51 -26.83
CA GLU A 170 -25.44 -28.73 -26.90
C GLU A 170 -24.29 -29.35 -26.09
N ASP A 171 -23.06 -29.25 -26.59
CA ASP A 171 -21.85 -29.66 -25.87
C ASP A 171 -21.51 -28.62 -24.78
N ILE A 172 -22.04 -28.85 -23.59
CA ILE A 172 -21.96 -27.93 -22.45
C ILE A 172 -20.72 -28.23 -21.61
N VAL A 173 -20.03 -27.15 -21.22
CA VAL A 173 -18.90 -27.19 -20.29
C VAL A 173 -19.37 -26.85 -18.88
N GLU A 174 -18.79 -27.52 -17.88
CA GLU A 174 -18.98 -27.17 -16.46
C GLU A 174 -18.49 -25.74 -16.18
N TYR A 175 -19.30 -24.92 -15.52
CA TYR A 175 -18.91 -23.55 -15.18
C TYR A 175 -17.61 -23.48 -14.37
N ARG A 176 -17.36 -24.48 -13.51
CA ARG A 176 -16.13 -24.54 -12.71
C ARG A 176 -14.88 -24.74 -13.57
N ALA A 177 -14.95 -25.53 -14.64
CA ALA A 177 -13.85 -25.69 -15.57
C ALA A 177 -13.49 -24.35 -16.24
N LEU A 178 -14.51 -23.55 -16.58
CA LEU A 178 -14.33 -22.19 -17.09
C LEU A 178 -13.65 -21.28 -16.07
N GLN A 179 -14.09 -21.30 -14.82
CA GLN A 179 -13.46 -20.53 -13.74
C GLN A 179 -12.00 -20.93 -13.54
N ASN A 180 -11.68 -22.23 -13.55
CA ASN A 180 -10.32 -22.74 -13.41
C ASN A 180 -9.43 -22.31 -14.58
N LEU A 181 -9.94 -22.34 -15.82
CA LEU A 181 -9.20 -21.83 -16.98
C LEU A 181 -8.90 -20.32 -16.84
N VAL A 182 -9.91 -19.52 -16.46
CA VAL A 182 -9.74 -18.08 -16.24
C VAL A 182 -8.73 -17.81 -15.12
N LEU A 183 -8.76 -18.58 -14.03
CA LEU A 183 -7.80 -18.50 -12.93
C LEU A 183 -6.38 -18.77 -13.42
N SER A 184 -6.17 -19.90 -14.10
CA SER A 184 -4.85 -20.31 -14.62
C SER A 184 -4.25 -19.29 -15.57
N LYS A 185 -5.09 -18.67 -16.42
CA LYS A 185 -4.68 -17.62 -17.35
C LYS A 185 -4.35 -16.31 -16.64
N SER A 186 -5.17 -15.94 -15.64
CA SER A 186 -5.00 -14.71 -14.86
C SER A 186 -3.76 -14.75 -13.98
N PHE A 187 -3.39 -15.91 -13.45
CA PHE A 187 -2.25 -16.08 -12.54
C PHE A 187 -1.09 -16.85 -13.18
N LYS A 188 -0.97 -16.75 -14.51
CA LYS A 188 0.22 -17.22 -15.20
C LYS A 188 1.43 -16.47 -14.66
N LEU A 189 2.44 -17.21 -14.21
CA LEU A 189 3.67 -16.62 -13.66
C LEU A 189 4.58 -16.14 -14.79
N HIS A 190 4.99 -14.88 -14.72
CA HIS A 190 5.88 -14.22 -15.66
C HIS A 190 7.27 -14.01 -15.04
N ALA A 191 8.29 -13.91 -15.89
CA ALA A 191 9.66 -13.68 -15.45
C ALA A 191 9.90 -12.27 -14.92
N ASP A 192 9.17 -11.27 -15.45
CA ASP A 192 9.28 -9.87 -15.09
C ASP A 192 7.92 -9.15 -15.21
N GLY A 193 7.86 -7.91 -14.71
CA GLY A 193 6.65 -7.09 -14.72
C GLY A 193 6.18 -6.68 -16.11
N PHE A 194 7.10 -6.53 -17.07
CA PHE A 194 6.77 -6.13 -18.44
C PHE A 194 6.02 -7.23 -19.17
N ALA A 195 6.47 -8.48 -19.05
CA ALA A 195 5.79 -9.65 -19.58
C ALA A 195 4.39 -9.85 -18.97
N ALA A 196 4.20 -9.47 -17.70
CA ALA A 196 2.87 -9.48 -17.08
C ALA A 196 1.95 -8.37 -17.62
N PHE A 197 2.47 -7.17 -17.92
CA PHE A 197 1.70 -6.12 -18.59
C PHE A 197 1.29 -6.46 -20.03
N ASP A 198 2.04 -7.32 -20.72
CA ASP A 198 1.59 -7.80 -22.03
C ASP A 198 0.48 -8.84 -21.89
N SER A 199 0.53 -9.74 -20.91
CA SER A 199 -0.54 -10.74 -20.75
C SER A 199 -1.86 -10.15 -20.22
N HIS A 200 -1.80 -9.08 -19.44
CA HIS A 200 -2.96 -8.42 -18.84
C HIS A 200 -3.24 -7.06 -19.48
N VAL A 201 -4.48 -6.56 -19.36
CA VAL A 201 -4.83 -5.28 -20.01
C VAL A 201 -4.31 -4.07 -19.22
N LEU A 202 -4.46 -4.10 -17.90
CA LEU A 202 -3.96 -3.06 -16.99
C LEU A 202 -3.77 -3.61 -15.58
N PHE A 203 -2.89 -2.95 -14.83
CA PHE A 203 -2.76 -3.10 -13.38
C PHE A 203 -3.02 -1.77 -12.69
N GLN A 204 -3.73 -1.78 -11.58
CA GLN A 204 -4.01 -0.57 -10.79
C GLN A 204 -3.07 -0.44 -9.60
N LYS A 205 -2.66 -1.58 -9.05
CA LYS A 205 -1.91 -1.64 -7.80
C LYS A 205 -0.83 -2.72 -7.86
N GLN A 206 0.29 -2.46 -7.19
CA GLN A 206 1.39 -3.40 -7.00
C GLN A 206 0.98 -4.76 -6.41
N GLN A 207 -0.04 -4.81 -5.53
CA GLN A 207 -0.57 -6.08 -4.99
C GLN A 207 -1.00 -7.05 -6.10
N GLU A 208 -1.50 -6.53 -7.22
CA GLU A 208 -2.03 -7.32 -8.34
C GLU A 208 -0.90 -8.05 -9.10
N MET A 209 0.36 -7.67 -8.88
CA MET A 209 1.53 -8.29 -9.51
C MET A 209 2.12 -9.45 -8.70
N LEU A 210 1.87 -9.53 -7.38
CA LEU A 210 2.47 -10.51 -6.47
C LEU A 210 2.33 -11.96 -6.95
N TYR A 211 1.19 -12.27 -7.54
CA TYR A 211 0.85 -13.62 -8.00
C TYR A 211 1.05 -13.85 -9.50
N ARG A 212 1.62 -12.86 -10.20
CA ARG A 212 1.79 -12.85 -11.66
C ARG A 212 3.23 -12.68 -12.08
N VAL A 213 4.10 -12.20 -11.20
CA VAL A 213 5.52 -11.99 -11.48
C VAL A 213 6.33 -12.74 -10.45
N LYS A 214 7.32 -13.49 -10.92
CA LYS A 214 8.20 -14.28 -10.07
C LYS A 214 9.00 -13.35 -9.14
N ASP A 215 9.00 -13.67 -7.85
CA ASP A 215 9.77 -12.97 -6.81
C ASP A 215 9.50 -11.45 -6.73
N PHE A 216 8.30 -11.01 -7.13
CA PHE A 216 7.95 -9.58 -7.19
C PHE A 216 7.97 -8.90 -5.83
N ARG A 217 8.60 -7.73 -5.77
CA ARG A 217 8.57 -6.84 -4.61
C ARG A 217 7.85 -5.54 -4.88
N PHE A 218 7.27 -4.97 -3.84
CA PHE A 218 6.62 -3.66 -3.91
C PHE A 218 7.59 -2.52 -4.24
N ALA A 219 8.88 -2.68 -3.94
CA ALA A 219 9.93 -1.77 -4.42
C ALA A 219 9.99 -1.72 -5.96
N ASP A 220 9.88 -2.86 -6.64
CA ASP A 220 10.01 -2.99 -8.11
C ASP A 220 8.88 -2.25 -8.84
N TRP A 221 7.74 -2.03 -8.17
CA TRP A 221 6.65 -1.23 -8.70
C TRP A 221 7.08 0.21 -9.03
N LYS A 222 8.00 0.79 -8.25
CA LYS A 222 8.53 2.13 -8.52
C LYS A 222 9.27 2.16 -9.85
N ASP A 223 10.09 1.14 -10.12
CA ASP A 223 10.90 1.06 -11.34
C ASP A 223 9.99 0.89 -12.56
N LEU A 224 8.97 0.03 -12.47
CA LEU A 224 7.95 -0.11 -13.51
C LEU A 224 7.20 1.20 -13.78
N GLN A 225 6.92 2.01 -12.76
CA GLN A 225 6.24 3.30 -12.94
C GLN A 225 7.12 4.39 -13.58
N LEU A 226 8.45 4.25 -13.46
CA LEU A 226 9.43 5.18 -14.02
C LEU A 226 9.91 4.74 -15.41
N ASP A 227 9.70 3.48 -15.76
CA ASP A 227 10.02 2.98 -17.08
C ASP A 227 9.24 3.75 -18.15
N SER A 228 9.95 4.10 -19.22
CA SER A 228 9.37 4.90 -20.28
C SER A 228 8.26 4.12 -20.99
N ASP A 229 8.35 2.81 -21.15
CA ASP A 229 7.36 2.03 -21.91
C ASP A 229 6.05 1.81 -21.14
N VAL A 230 6.03 2.15 -19.85
CA VAL A 230 4.85 2.08 -19.01
C VAL A 230 4.19 3.46 -18.91
N VAL A 231 2.89 3.50 -19.16
CA VAL A 231 2.07 4.72 -19.08
C VAL A 231 0.90 4.54 -18.11
N MET A 232 0.56 5.62 -17.42
CA MET A 232 -0.61 5.69 -16.54
C MET A 232 -1.71 6.52 -17.19
N GLY A 233 -2.90 5.94 -17.28
CA GLY A 233 -4.03 6.61 -17.92
C GLY A 233 -5.38 6.11 -17.42
N ARG A 234 -6.44 6.66 -18.00
CA ARG A 234 -7.81 6.17 -17.80
C ARG A 234 -8.15 5.19 -18.93
N LEU A 235 -7.73 3.94 -18.78
CA LEU A 235 -7.50 2.98 -19.87
C LEU A 235 -8.76 2.23 -20.34
N LEU A 236 -9.42 1.48 -19.45
CA LEU A 236 -10.65 0.73 -19.77
C LEU A 236 -11.81 1.28 -18.96
N HIS A 237 -12.92 1.66 -19.61
CA HIS A 237 -14.10 2.23 -18.95
C HIS A 237 -13.74 3.31 -17.91
N ASN A 238 -12.78 4.17 -18.27
CA ASN A 238 -12.30 5.27 -17.44
C ASN A 238 -11.63 4.86 -16.10
N ARG A 239 -11.27 3.57 -15.94
CA ARG A 239 -10.48 3.06 -14.82
C ARG A 239 -9.04 3.54 -14.92
N ILE A 240 -8.52 4.09 -13.83
CA ILE A 240 -7.11 4.51 -13.74
C ILE A 240 -6.26 3.26 -13.59
N GLY A 241 -5.20 3.14 -14.39
CA GLY A 241 -4.26 2.02 -14.31
C GLY A 241 -3.01 2.28 -15.11
N TYR A 242 -2.08 1.33 -15.02
CA TYR A 242 -0.83 1.27 -15.75
C TYR A 242 -0.94 0.22 -16.85
N THR A 243 -0.33 0.50 -17.99
CA THR A 243 -0.21 -0.43 -19.11
C THR A 243 1.01 -0.07 -19.95
N MET A 244 1.43 -0.96 -20.83
CA MET A 244 2.50 -0.70 -21.79
C MET A 244 2.01 0.18 -22.94
N ARG A 245 2.88 1.01 -23.49
CA ARG A 245 2.58 1.81 -24.70
C ARG A 245 2.10 0.95 -25.86
N GLU A 246 2.62 -0.27 -25.98
CA GLU A 246 2.21 -1.25 -27.00
C GLU A 246 0.73 -1.66 -26.91
N ASN A 247 0.11 -1.57 -25.74
CA ASN A 247 -1.32 -1.87 -25.56
C ASN A 247 -2.24 -0.69 -25.95
N ILE A 248 -1.69 0.51 -26.19
CA ILE A 248 -2.48 1.72 -26.49
C ILE A 248 -3.30 1.58 -27.79
N PRO A 249 -2.75 1.09 -28.92
CA PRO A 249 -3.52 0.82 -30.13
C PRO A 249 -4.77 -0.05 -29.92
N MET A 250 -4.63 -1.12 -29.12
CA MET A 250 -5.76 -1.99 -28.75
C MET A 250 -6.77 -1.22 -27.89
N LEU A 251 -6.33 -0.45 -26.89
CA LEU A 251 -7.24 0.31 -26.02
C LEU A 251 -8.02 1.40 -26.76
N LEU A 252 -7.40 2.04 -27.77
CA LEU A 252 -8.05 3.02 -28.62
C LEU A 252 -9.15 2.38 -29.48
N SER A 253 -8.92 1.18 -30.04
CA SER A 253 -9.90 0.54 -30.92
C SER A 253 -11.18 0.08 -30.20
N LEU A 254 -11.10 -0.18 -28.89
CA LEU A 254 -12.24 -0.55 -28.04
C LEU A 254 -13.14 0.64 -27.67
N ARG A 255 -12.79 1.85 -28.12
CA ARG A 255 -13.47 3.11 -27.83
C ARG A 255 -13.97 3.77 -29.12
N PRO A 256 -15.02 4.60 -29.04
CA PRO A 256 -15.35 5.49 -30.14
C PRO A 256 -14.29 6.57 -30.30
N GLU A 257 -14.28 7.22 -31.47
CA GLU A 257 -13.43 8.39 -31.69
C GLU A 257 -13.70 9.48 -30.64
N PRO A 258 -12.64 10.16 -30.18
CA PRO A 258 -12.75 11.18 -29.16
C PRO A 258 -13.46 12.43 -29.70
N TRP A 259 -14.41 12.95 -28.93
CA TRP A 259 -15.08 14.21 -29.22
C TRP A 259 -14.42 15.36 -28.45
N LEU A 260 -13.78 16.27 -29.18
CA LEU A 260 -12.98 17.36 -28.61
C LEU A 260 -13.60 18.72 -28.90
N ASN A 261 -13.76 19.54 -27.87
CA ASN A 261 -14.13 20.94 -28.06
C ASN A 261 -12.90 21.78 -28.49
N GLU A 262 -13.14 23.02 -28.94
CA GLU A 262 -12.08 23.90 -29.43
C GLU A 262 -10.98 24.17 -28.39
N PHE A 263 -11.33 24.23 -27.11
CA PHE A 263 -10.38 24.47 -26.03
C PHE A 263 -9.49 23.25 -25.74
N GLU A 264 -10.05 22.05 -25.84
CA GLU A 264 -9.32 20.78 -25.75
C GLU A 264 -8.37 20.59 -26.95
N LYS A 265 -8.81 20.96 -28.16
CA LYS A 265 -7.95 20.96 -29.36
C LYS A 265 -6.78 21.95 -29.25
N GLU A 266 -7.03 23.15 -28.72
CA GLU A 266 -5.96 24.13 -28.47
C GLU A 266 -4.91 23.55 -27.53
N LEU A 267 -5.33 22.93 -26.41
CA LEU A 267 -4.41 22.32 -25.45
C LEU A 267 -3.62 21.15 -26.04
N LEU A 268 -4.26 20.29 -26.84
CA LEU A 268 -3.57 19.21 -27.54
C LEU A 268 -2.55 19.74 -28.55
N THR A 269 -2.84 20.84 -29.22
CA THR A 269 -1.89 21.47 -30.18
C THR A 269 -0.62 21.96 -29.48
N ARG A 270 -0.74 22.37 -28.21
CA ARG A 270 0.42 22.75 -27.38
C ARG A 270 1.23 21.56 -26.86
N LEU A 271 0.72 20.34 -26.96
CA LEU A 271 1.43 19.12 -26.60
C LEU A 271 1.98 18.46 -27.88
N PRO A 272 3.29 18.59 -28.17
CA PRO A 272 3.89 17.99 -29.35
C PRO A 272 3.80 16.46 -29.32
N HIS A 273 4.02 15.84 -30.48
CA HIS A 273 3.89 14.38 -30.64
C HIS A 273 5.04 13.62 -29.93
N ASP A 274 6.25 14.18 -29.95
CA ASP A 274 7.48 13.54 -29.45
C ASP A 274 8.00 14.15 -28.14
N GLU A 275 7.24 15.07 -27.52
CA GLU A 275 7.66 15.76 -26.31
C GLU A 275 6.73 15.49 -25.13
N LEU A 276 7.36 15.40 -23.96
CA LEU A 276 6.71 15.22 -22.68
C LEU A 276 6.65 16.54 -21.94
N LEU A 277 5.44 16.99 -21.59
CA LEU A 277 5.26 18.28 -20.92
C LEU A 277 4.73 18.11 -19.50
N THR A 278 5.27 18.90 -18.58
CA THR A 278 4.66 19.06 -17.26
C THR A 278 3.34 19.80 -17.37
N ARG A 279 2.49 19.68 -16.34
CA ARG A 279 1.28 20.52 -16.23
C ARG A 279 1.61 22.02 -16.31
N GLN A 280 2.77 22.46 -15.82
CA GLN A 280 3.12 23.87 -15.78
C GLN A 280 3.45 24.41 -17.17
N GLU A 281 4.19 23.63 -17.98
CA GLU A 281 4.50 23.96 -19.37
C GLU A 281 3.27 23.91 -20.25
N LEU A 282 2.45 22.85 -20.13
CA LEU A 282 1.21 22.72 -20.90
C LEU A 282 0.23 23.89 -20.65
N THR A 283 0.25 24.43 -19.43
CA THR A 283 -0.60 25.56 -19.01
C THR A 283 0.12 26.91 -19.05
N ALA A 284 1.32 26.98 -19.62
CA ALA A 284 2.07 28.23 -19.75
C ALA A 284 1.30 29.23 -20.63
N GLY A 285 1.36 30.52 -20.27
CA GLY A 285 0.67 31.58 -21.01
C GLY A 285 -0.83 31.76 -20.69
N TYR A 286 -1.48 30.85 -19.94
CA TYR A 286 -2.84 31.10 -19.44
C TYR A 286 -2.84 32.03 -18.22
N PRO A 287 -3.82 32.93 -18.09
CA PRO A 287 -3.86 33.91 -17.01
C PRO A 287 -4.04 33.23 -15.63
N ARG A 288 -3.37 33.78 -14.61
CA ARG A 288 -3.37 33.28 -13.23
C ARG A 288 -3.85 34.38 -12.28
N GLY A 289 -4.56 34.00 -11.21
CA GLY A 289 -5.11 34.94 -10.23
C GLY A 289 -6.55 34.57 -9.84
N GLU A 290 -7.08 35.16 -8.76
CA GLU A 290 -8.46 34.89 -8.33
C GLU A 290 -9.50 35.35 -9.36
N GLU A 291 -9.21 36.42 -10.10
CA GLU A 291 -10.06 36.98 -11.15
C GLU A 291 -10.22 36.06 -12.38
N TYR A 292 -9.29 35.12 -12.58
CA TYR A 292 -9.31 34.15 -13.68
C TYR A 292 -9.70 32.73 -13.22
N ARG A 293 -10.35 32.60 -12.06
CA ARG A 293 -10.73 31.31 -11.47
C ARG A 293 -11.61 30.45 -12.40
N SER A 294 -12.48 31.05 -13.22
CA SER A 294 -13.28 30.29 -14.20
C SER A 294 -12.39 29.62 -15.24
N ILE A 295 -11.48 30.38 -15.87
CA ILE A 295 -10.55 29.87 -16.89
C ILE A 295 -9.68 28.75 -16.32
N GLN A 296 -9.20 28.90 -15.08
CA GLN A 296 -8.41 27.84 -14.42
C GLN A 296 -9.21 26.56 -14.16
N ARG A 297 -10.50 26.69 -13.83
CA ARG A 297 -11.40 25.56 -13.68
C ARG A 297 -11.63 24.87 -15.03
N ASP A 298 -11.89 25.65 -16.07
CA ASP A 298 -12.15 25.14 -17.42
C ASP A 298 -10.89 24.43 -17.97
N LEU A 299 -9.70 24.98 -17.74
CA LEU A 299 -8.41 24.37 -18.05
C LEU A 299 -8.20 23.03 -17.34
N LYS A 300 -8.55 22.96 -16.05
CA LYS A 300 -8.48 21.70 -15.30
C LYS A 300 -9.47 20.67 -15.83
N ASN A 301 -10.68 21.10 -16.21
CA ASN A 301 -11.71 20.24 -16.77
C ASN A 301 -11.31 19.71 -18.15
N ALA A 302 -10.77 20.56 -19.03
CA ALA A 302 -10.28 20.18 -20.35
C ALA A 302 -9.18 19.11 -20.26
N ILE A 303 -8.16 19.32 -19.42
CA ILE A 303 -7.13 18.29 -19.16
C ILE A 303 -7.76 16.99 -18.65
N SER A 304 -8.71 17.07 -17.71
CA SER A 304 -9.40 15.87 -17.21
C SER A 304 -10.24 15.17 -18.28
N ASN A 305 -10.78 15.89 -19.26
CA ASN A 305 -11.54 15.31 -20.36
C ASN A 305 -10.61 14.63 -21.37
N LEU A 306 -9.47 15.24 -21.69
CA LEU A 306 -8.42 14.62 -22.50
C LEU A 306 -7.96 13.29 -21.90
N GLU A 307 -7.76 13.23 -20.58
CA GLU A 307 -7.44 11.96 -19.89
C GLU A 307 -8.57 10.93 -19.99
N ARG A 308 -9.84 11.34 -19.83
CA ARG A 308 -11.01 10.43 -19.88
C ARG A 308 -11.19 9.80 -21.26
N GLN A 309 -10.92 10.58 -22.31
CA GLN A 309 -11.02 10.18 -23.70
C GLN A 309 -9.76 9.46 -24.21
N LEU A 310 -8.77 9.21 -23.34
CA LEU A 310 -7.48 8.59 -23.68
C LEU A 310 -6.69 9.39 -24.73
N CYS A 311 -6.89 10.71 -24.79
CA CYS A 311 -6.12 11.60 -25.66
C CYS A 311 -4.69 11.81 -25.17
N VAL A 312 -4.52 11.72 -23.86
CA VAL A 312 -3.25 11.87 -23.15
C VAL A 312 -3.14 10.83 -22.05
N VAL A 313 -1.91 10.39 -21.80
CA VAL A 313 -1.53 9.55 -20.67
C VAL A 313 -0.41 10.24 -19.90
N LYS A 314 0.01 9.65 -18.78
CA LYS A 314 1.09 10.19 -17.95
C LYS A 314 2.26 9.23 -17.86
N GLN A 315 3.44 9.81 -17.89
CA GLN A 315 4.68 9.18 -17.49
C GLN A 315 5.24 9.89 -16.26
N PHE A 316 6.15 9.22 -15.57
CA PHE A 316 6.75 9.73 -14.35
C PHE A 316 8.26 9.77 -14.47
N GLU A 317 8.85 10.84 -13.96
CA GLU A 317 10.29 11.01 -13.87
C GLU A 317 10.68 11.32 -12.43
N GLU A 318 11.79 10.74 -11.98
CA GLU A 318 12.38 11.05 -10.69
C GLU A 318 13.47 12.11 -10.85
N VAL A 319 13.31 13.22 -10.14
CA VAL A 319 14.28 14.32 -10.14
C VAL A 319 14.94 14.38 -8.78
N GLU A 320 16.27 14.43 -8.76
CA GLU A 320 17.06 14.56 -7.54
C GLU A 320 16.68 15.84 -6.76
N GLY A 321 16.69 15.76 -5.42
CA GLY A 321 16.26 16.87 -4.56
C GLY A 321 14.75 17.17 -4.54
N ARG A 322 13.94 16.58 -5.44
CA ARG A 322 12.47 16.71 -5.41
C ARG A 322 11.81 15.58 -4.62
N ARG A 323 10.92 15.96 -3.71
CA ARG A 323 10.13 15.01 -2.89
C ARG A 323 9.06 14.25 -3.68
N ARG A 324 8.51 14.83 -4.75
CA ARG A 324 7.48 14.20 -5.58
C ARG A 324 8.02 13.98 -6.98
N ARG A 325 7.64 12.84 -7.57
CA ARG A 325 7.90 12.52 -8.97
C ARG A 325 7.26 13.58 -9.87
N LEU A 326 7.95 13.90 -10.96
CA LEU A 326 7.42 14.75 -11.99
C LEU A 326 6.38 13.97 -12.78
N SER A 327 5.22 14.57 -13.03
CA SER A 327 4.21 13.98 -13.92
C SER A 327 4.26 14.68 -15.25
N LEU A 328 4.52 13.89 -16.29
CA LEU A 328 4.66 14.34 -17.65
C LEU A 328 3.48 13.85 -18.47
N PHE A 329 2.85 14.73 -19.23
CA PHE A 329 1.79 14.38 -20.16
C PHE A 329 2.40 13.88 -21.46
N HIS A 330 1.97 12.69 -21.87
CA HIS A 330 2.29 12.06 -23.15
C HIS A 330 1.06 12.09 -24.05
N ARG A 331 1.23 12.50 -25.30
CA ARG A 331 0.16 12.54 -26.28
C ARG A 331 -0.12 11.14 -26.83
N VAL A 332 -1.40 10.80 -26.98
CA VAL A 332 -1.82 9.50 -27.54
C VAL A 332 -2.43 9.67 -28.93
N ILE A 333 -3.37 10.62 -29.08
CA ILE A 333 -4.02 10.88 -30.36
C ILE A 333 -2.99 11.42 -31.36
N ASP A 334 -3.08 10.95 -32.60
CA ASP A 334 -2.16 11.24 -33.71
C ASP A 334 -0.73 10.70 -33.53
N VAL A 335 -0.44 10.04 -32.41
CA VAL A 335 0.84 9.36 -32.13
C VAL A 335 0.71 7.86 -32.32
N TYR A 336 -0.39 7.27 -31.85
CA TYR A 336 -0.69 5.84 -31.99
C TYR A 336 -1.85 5.64 -32.96
N GLU A 337 -1.65 4.75 -33.92
CA GLU A 337 -2.71 4.29 -34.80
C GLU A 337 -3.58 3.26 -34.08
N PRO A 338 -4.91 3.46 -33.96
CA PRO A 338 -5.79 2.47 -33.37
C PRO A 338 -5.83 1.21 -34.23
N LEU A 339 -5.91 0.04 -33.59
CA LEU A 339 -6.19 -1.19 -34.33
C LEU A 339 -7.60 -1.13 -34.95
N GLU A 340 -7.83 -1.96 -35.96
CA GLU A 340 -9.18 -2.31 -36.38
C GLU A 340 -9.98 -2.82 -35.16
N PHE A 341 -11.25 -2.45 -35.06
CA PHE A 341 -12.07 -2.78 -33.88
C PHE A 341 -12.15 -4.29 -33.64
N LYS A 342 -12.34 -5.08 -34.71
CA LYS A 342 -12.36 -6.55 -34.64
C LYS A 342 -11.04 -7.11 -34.11
N GLU A 343 -9.92 -6.54 -34.53
CA GLU A 343 -8.59 -6.97 -34.09
C GLU A 343 -8.37 -6.67 -32.60
N GLY A 344 -8.67 -5.44 -32.16
CA GLY A 344 -8.55 -5.11 -30.73
C GLY A 344 -9.51 -5.90 -29.84
N LEU A 345 -10.72 -6.19 -30.31
CA LEU A 345 -11.67 -7.04 -29.61
C LEU A 345 -11.16 -8.48 -29.49
N TRP A 346 -10.59 -9.04 -30.56
CA TRP A 346 -9.97 -10.36 -30.52
C TRP A 346 -8.79 -10.39 -29.52
N GLN A 347 -7.90 -9.39 -29.53
CA GLN A 347 -6.79 -9.32 -28.57
C GLN A 347 -7.30 -9.22 -27.12
N LEU A 348 -8.36 -8.45 -26.88
CA LEU A 348 -9.01 -8.39 -25.57
C LEU A 348 -9.51 -9.78 -25.14
N ILE A 349 -10.29 -10.48 -25.99
CA ILE A 349 -10.81 -11.82 -25.70
C ILE A 349 -9.66 -12.81 -25.50
N LYS A 350 -8.58 -12.70 -26.28
CA LYS A 350 -7.37 -13.50 -26.10
C LYS A 350 -6.73 -13.29 -24.72
N LYS A 351 -6.77 -12.08 -24.16
CA LYS A 351 -6.22 -11.80 -22.82
C LYS A 351 -7.16 -12.21 -21.68
N ILE A 352 -8.47 -11.93 -21.78
CA ILE A 352 -9.42 -12.09 -20.66
C ILE A 352 -10.41 -13.26 -20.78
N GLY A 353 -10.48 -13.88 -21.96
CA GLY A 353 -11.42 -14.95 -22.29
C GLY A 353 -11.07 -16.28 -21.61
N PRO A 354 -12.03 -17.21 -21.44
CA PRO A 354 -13.44 -17.13 -21.88
C PRO A 354 -14.23 -16.04 -21.16
N VAL A 355 -15.16 -15.32 -21.83
CA VAL A 355 -15.88 -14.17 -21.25
C VAL A 355 -17.28 -14.00 -21.83
N LYS A 356 -18.25 -13.57 -21.00
CA LYS A 356 -19.63 -13.32 -21.48
C LYS A 356 -19.69 -12.08 -22.36
N GLY A 357 -20.58 -12.09 -23.36
CA GLY A 357 -20.86 -10.92 -24.19
C GLY A 357 -21.30 -9.69 -23.38
N HIS A 358 -22.12 -9.87 -22.33
CA HIS A 358 -22.50 -8.77 -21.44
C HIS A 358 -21.29 -8.22 -20.66
N THR A 359 -20.40 -9.09 -20.19
CA THR A 359 -19.20 -8.69 -19.43
C THR A 359 -18.23 -7.88 -20.30
N LEU A 360 -18.14 -8.16 -21.61
CA LEU A 360 -17.34 -7.38 -22.56
C LEU A 360 -17.76 -5.89 -22.61
N ARG A 361 -19.02 -5.56 -22.30
CA ARG A 361 -19.50 -4.16 -22.25
C ARG A 361 -18.83 -3.33 -21.14
N PHE A 362 -18.21 -3.97 -20.15
CA PHE A 362 -17.41 -3.27 -19.14
C PHE A 362 -16.00 -2.91 -19.62
N TYR A 363 -15.58 -3.44 -20.78
CA TYR A 363 -14.28 -3.22 -21.39
C TYR A 363 -14.38 -2.40 -22.68
N VAL A 364 -15.45 -2.59 -23.44
CA VAL A 364 -15.72 -1.93 -24.73
C VAL A 364 -16.70 -0.77 -24.54
N SER A 365 -16.33 0.43 -25.02
CA SER A 365 -17.16 1.64 -24.92
C SER A 365 -17.91 1.99 -26.22
N ARG A 366 -17.82 1.16 -27.24
CA ARG A 366 -18.58 1.28 -28.50
C ARG A 366 -20.04 0.87 -28.32
N ALA A 367 -20.84 1.12 -29.36
CA ALA A 367 -22.24 0.71 -29.39
C ALA A 367 -22.40 -0.81 -29.22
N ALA A 368 -23.53 -1.23 -28.65
CA ALA A 368 -23.79 -2.64 -28.38
C ALA A 368 -23.96 -3.46 -29.66
N GLU A 369 -24.52 -2.82 -30.69
CA GLU A 369 -24.74 -3.35 -32.02
C GLU A 369 -23.40 -3.66 -32.70
N ASP A 370 -22.46 -2.70 -32.70
CA ASP A 370 -21.10 -2.88 -33.22
C ASP A 370 -20.41 -4.09 -32.57
N LEU A 371 -20.50 -4.22 -31.24
CA LEU A 371 -19.91 -5.33 -30.51
C LEU A 371 -20.51 -6.68 -30.91
N ALA A 372 -21.83 -6.75 -31.07
CA ALA A 372 -22.52 -7.98 -31.45
C ALA A 372 -22.25 -8.38 -32.91
N GLU A 373 -22.06 -7.42 -33.81
CA GLU A 373 -21.62 -7.67 -35.19
C GLU A 373 -20.16 -8.15 -35.22
N ALA A 374 -19.25 -7.45 -34.53
CA ALA A 374 -17.84 -7.85 -34.46
C ALA A 374 -17.64 -9.25 -33.86
N LEU A 375 -18.42 -9.64 -32.85
CA LEU A 375 -18.37 -10.99 -32.29
C LEU A 375 -18.82 -12.05 -33.30
N ARG A 376 -19.89 -11.80 -34.05
CA ARG A 376 -20.38 -12.72 -35.10
C ARG A 376 -19.35 -12.88 -36.21
N ASP A 377 -18.80 -11.77 -36.71
CA ASP A 377 -17.74 -11.80 -37.71
C ASP A 377 -16.51 -12.61 -37.25
N LEU A 378 -16.04 -12.39 -36.02
CA LEU A 378 -14.88 -13.11 -35.48
C LEU A 378 -15.16 -14.61 -35.30
N GLU A 379 -16.41 -14.98 -35.01
CA GLU A 379 -16.86 -16.37 -34.90
C GLU A 379 -16.93 -17.02 -36.29
N ASP A 380 -17.51 -16.34 -37.28
CA ASP A 380 -17.58 -16.78 -38.68
C ASP A 380 -16.17 -16.94 -39.31
N GLU A 381 -15.23 -16.05 -38.93
CA GLU A 381 -13.81 -16.13 -39.30
C GLU A 381 -13.05 -17.25 -38.55
N GLY A 382 -13.64 -17.88 -37.53
CA GLY A 382 -13.03 -18.94 -36.72
C GLY A 382 -11.94 -18.44 -35.76
N ARG A 383 -11.86 -17.13 -35.51
CA ARG A 383 -10.87 -16.53 -34.60
C ARG A 383 -11.26 -16.63 -33.14
N ILE A 384 -12.57 -16.71 -32.88
CA ILE A 384 -13.15 -16.99 -31.56
C ILE A 384 -14.11 -18.17 -31.67
N THR A 385 -14.41 -18.77 -30.52
CA THR A 385 -15.35 -19.89 -30.41
C THR A 385 -16.28 -19.63 -29.24
N ARG A 386 -17.57 -19.90 -29.47
CA ARG A 386 -18.61 -19.86 -28.46
C ARG A 386 -18.61 -21.16 -27.65
N VAL A 387 -18.49 -21.02 -26.34
CA VAL A 387 -18.54 -22.11 -25.38
C VAL A 387 -19.76 -21.89 -24.50
N VAL A 388 -20.60 -22.92 -24.38
CA VAL A 388 -21.82 -22.85 -23.56
C VAL A 388 -21.50 -23.45 -22.20
N ALA A 389 -21.81 -22.72 -21.12
CA ALA A 389 -21.69 -23.21 -19.75
C ALA A 389 -23.01 -23.03 -18.98
N LEU A 390 -23.31 -23.98 -18.10
CA LEU A 390 -24.52 -23.93 -17.27
C LEU A 390 -24.36 -22.93 -16.13
N GLN A 391 -25.18 -21.86 -16.16
CA GLN A 391 -25.32 -20.91 -15.07
C GLN A 391 -26.79 -20.53 -14.89
N PRO A 392 -27.44 -21.09 -13.86
CA PRO A 392 -28.74 -21.80 -13.92
C PRO A 392 -29.29 -22.24 -15.30
N GLU A 393 -29.15 -21.40 -16.32
CA GLU A 393 -29.49 -21.61 -17.73
C GLU A 393 -28.20 -21.69 -18.60
N PRO A 394 -28.26 -22.32 -19.79
CA PRO A 394 -27.16 -22.32 -20.74
C PRO A 394 -26.76 -20.88 -21.11
N THR A 395 -25.49 -20.53 -20.87
CA THR A 395 -24.97 -19.18 -21.10
C THR A 395 -23.76 -19.23 -22.03
N ASP A 396 -23.76 -18.34 -23.03
CA ASP A 396 -22.69 -18.21 -24.00
C ASP A 396 -21.46 -17.45 -23.45
N PHE A 397 -20.28 -18.03 -23.65
CA PHE A 397 -18.99 -17.41 -23.42
C PHE A 397 -18.17 -17.38 -24.70
N PHE A 398 -17.50 -16.26 -24.96
CA PHE A 398 -16.59 -16.10 -26.09
C PHE A 398 -15.17 -16.37 -25.63
N SER A 399 -14.47 -17.24 -26.35
CA SER A 399 -13.09 -17.66 -26.05
C SER A 399 -12.28 -17.82 -27.33
N THR A 400 -10.97 -17.99 -27.21
CA THR A 400 -10.17 -18.42 -28.36
C THR A 400 -10.37 -19.92 -28.62
N PRO A 401 -10.14 -20.41 -29.85
CA PRO A 401 -10.20 -21.85 -30.13
C PRO A 401 -9.26 -22.68 -29.24
N GLU A 402 -8.09 -22.12 -28.90
CA GLU A 402 -7.12 -22.74 -27.99
C GLU A 402 -7.67 -22.88 -26.57
N ASP A 403 -8.30 -21.83 -26.04
CA ASP A 403 -8.95 -21.84 -24.72
C ASP A 403 -10.13 -22.84 -24.71
N ALA A 404 -10.95 -22.86 -25.76
CA ALA A 404 -12.06 -23.79 -25.90
C ALA A 404 -11.59 -25.26 -25.90
N ALA A 405 -10.51 -25.57 -26.62
CA ALA A 405 -9.92 -26.91 -26.63
C ALA A 405 -9.34 -27.33 -25.27
N GLN A 406 -8.92 -26.38 -24.42
CA GLN A 406 -8.48 -26.68 -23.06
C GLN A 406 -9.64 -27.04 -22.13
N LEU A 407 -10.83 -26.49 -22.34
CA LEU A 407 -12.02 -26.80 -21.52
C LEU A 407 -12.51 -28.24 -21.68
N GLN A 408 -12.16 -28.90 -22.78
CA GLN A 408 -12.44 -30.33 -22.99
C GLN A 408 -11.50 -31.25 -22.20
N LYS A 409 -10.41 -30.71 -21.63
CA LYS A 409 -9.45 -31.49 -20.85
C LYS A 409 -9.80 -31.44 -19.37
N LEU A 410 -9.72 -32.58 -18.69
CA LEU A 410 -9.80 -32.61 -17.23
C LEU A 410 -8.50 -32.05 -16.66
N VAL A 411 -8.55 -30.82 -16.14
CA VAL A 411 -7.40 -30.13 -15.54
C VAL A 411 -7.62 -30.03 -14.03
N ARG A 412 -6.63 -30.47 -13.26
CA ARG A 412 -6.63 -30.28 -11.81
C ARG A 412 -6.73 -28.80 -11.47
N GLU A 413 -7.59 -28.46 -10.52
CA GLU A 413 -7.74 -27.08 -10.06
C GLU A 413 -6.46 -26.60 -9.34
N ASP A 414 -6.02 -25.39 -9.68
CA ASP A 414 -5.03 -24.69 -8.89
C ASP A 414 -5.66 -24.25 -7.56
N ARG A 415 -5.21 -24.84 -6.46
CA ARG A 415 -5.69 -24.57 -5.10
C ARG A 415 -4.69 -23.74 -4.28
N THR A 416 -3.86 -22.91 -4.90
CA THR A 416 -2.99 -22.00 -4.14
C THR A 416 -3.78 -20.87 -3.48
N ILE A 417 -3.35 -20.45 -2.28
CA ILE A 417 -3.96 -19.32 -1.58
C ILE A 417 -3.45 -18.01 -2.18
N ARG A 418 -4.36 -17.05 -2.36
CA ARG A 418 -4.03 -15.70 -2.85
C ARG A 418 -4.79 -14.62 -2.09
N ILE A 419 -4.07 -13.59 -1.65
CA ILE A 419 -4.65 -12.41 -1.01
C ILE A 419 -4.80 -11.31 -2.06
N LEU A 420 -6.01 -11.15 -2.61
CA LEU A 420 -6.24 -10.24 -3.72
C LEU A 420 -6.80 -8.90 -3.25
N THR A 421 -6.73 -7.90 -4.13
CA THR A 421 -7.49 -6.66 -3.95
C THR A 421 -8.83 -6.76 -4.66
N GLN A 422 -9.86 -6.07 -4.17
CA GLN A 422 -11.15 -6.01 -4.87
C GLN A 422 -11.07 -5.34 -6.26
N SER A 423 -10.00 -4.58 -6.50
CA SER A 423 -9.71 -3.97 -7.81
C SER A 423 -9.02 -4.92 -8.79
N ASP A 424 -8.49 -6.05 -8.31
CA ASP A 424 -7.81 -7.02 -9.16
C ASP A 424 -8.73 -7.44 -10.32
N PRO A 425 -8.24 -7.50 -11.57
CA PRO A 425 -9.05 -7.86 -12.72
C PRO A 425 -9.82 -9.17 -12.53
N TYR A 426 -9.19 -10.20 -11.94
CA TYR A 426 -9.82 -11.49 -11.65
C TYR A 426 -10.92 -11.33 -10.59
N CYS A 427 -10.61 -10.69 -9.46
CA CYS A 427 -11.60 -10.49 -8.40
C CYS A 427 -12.79 -9.63 -8.85
N SER A 428 -12.54 -8.59 -9.66
CA SER A 428 -13.56 -7.67 -10.14
C SER A 428 -14.58 -8.34 -11.05
N ARG A 429 -14.16 -9.38 -11.79
CA ARG A 429 -15.01 -10.19 -12.65
C ARG A 429 -16.02 -11.02 -11.86
N PHE A 430 -15.61 -11.56 -10.71
CA PHE A 430 -16.44 -12.42 -9.84
C PHE A 430 -16.93 -11.68 -8.59
N ILE A 431 -16.96 -10.35 -8.61
CA ILE A 431 -17.22 -9.54 -7.41
C ILE A 431 -18.58 -9.84 -6.76
N TRP A 432 -19.57 -10.27 -7.53
CA TRP A 432 -20.89 -10.66 -7.01
C TRP A 432 -20.81 -11.96 -6.19
N GLU A 433 -20.06 -12.96 -6.67
CA GLU A 433 -19.82 -14.23 -5.97
C GLU A 433 -19.04 -13.97 -4.67
N VAL A 434 -17.99 -13.14 -4.76
CA VAL A 434 -17.20 -12.71 -3.59
C VAL A 434 -18.07 -12.01 -2.55
N ARG A 435 -18.95 -11.09 -2.97
CA ARG A 435 -19.85 -10.35 -2.06
C ARG A 435 -20.94 -11.24 -1.47
N ALA A 436 -21.40 -12.25 -2.18
CA ALA A 436 -22.38 -13.21 -1.66
C ALA A 436 -21.77 -14.05 -0.53
N GLN A 437 -20.52 -14.49 -0.69
CA GLN A 437 -19.85 -15.34 0.29
C GLN A 437 -19.21 -14.58 1.45
N LEU A 438 -18.49 -13.48 1.17
CA LEU A 438 -17.71 -12.74 2.17
C LEU A 438 -18.42 -11.50 2.73
N GLN A 439 -19.66 -11.25 2.27
CA GLN A 439 -20.45 -10.03 2.53
C GLN A 439 -19.81 -8.77 1.93
N SER A 440 -20.58 -7.69 1.83
CA SER A 440 -20.07 -6.41 1.31
C SER A 440 -19.20 -5.69 2.36
N GLY A 441 -18.09 -5.11 1.93
CA GLY A 441 -17.17 -4.35 2.80
C GLY A 441 -15.87 -3.97 2.09
N TRP A 442 -15.02 -3.21 2.77
CA TRP A 442 -13.68 -2.85 2.28
C TRP A 442 -12.65 -3.78 2.90
N TYR A 443 -12.28 -4.85 2.19
CA TYR A 443 -11.35 -5.87 2.67
C TYR A 443 -10.52 -6.43 1.50
N LEU A 444 -9.43 -7.12 1.82
CA LEU A 444 -8.71 -7.96 0.86
C LEU A 444 -9.33 -9.36 0.88
N PRO A 445 -10.01 -9.82 -0.19
CA PRO A 445 -10.51 -11.19 -0.27
C PRO A 445 -9.35 -12.19 -0.34
N ILE A 446 -9.51 -13.30 0.38
CA ILE A 446 -8.60 -14.44 0.37
C ILE A 446 -9.26 -15.52 -0.49
N PHE A 447 -8.57 -15.95 -1.53
CA PHE A 447 -8.99 -17.03 -2.41
C PHE A 447 -8.17 -18.29 -2.16
N LYS A 448 -8.82 -19.44 -2.29
CA LYS A 448 -8.19 -20.76 -2.44
C LYS A 448 -8.63 -21.29 -3.80
N GLY A 449 -7.75 -21.17 -4.79
CA GLY A 449 -8.15 -21.38 -6.18
C GLY A 449 -9.27 -20.42 -6.61
N VAL A 450 -10.39 -20.98 -7.09
CA VAL A 450 -11.53 -20.16 -7.53
C VAL A 450 -12.43 -19.71 -6.37
N ASP A 451 -12.31 -20.32 -5.19
CA ASP A 451 -13.24 -20.12 -4.09
C ASP A 451 -12.78 -18.98 -3.16
N PRO A 452 -13.63 -17.97 -2.86
CA PRO A 452 -13.31 -16.95 -1.87
C PRO A 452 -13.55 -17.50 -0.45
N ILE A 453 -12.48 -17.82 0.26
CA ILE A 453 -12.54 -18.54 1.56
C ILE A 453 -12.47 -17.62 2.78
N GLY A 454 -12.01 -16.38 2.63
CA GLY A 454 -11.74 -15.51 3.77
C GLY A 454 -11.54 -14.06 3.38
N LYS A 455 -11.30 -13.19 4.37
CA LYS A 455 -11.09 -11.76 4.16
C LYS A 455 -10.18 -11.14 5.21
N ILE A 456 -9.43 -10.11 4.80
CA ILE A 456 -8.60 -9.30 5.70
C ILE A 456 -9.13 -7.87 5.71
N LEU A 457 -9.59 -7.41 6.87
CA LEU A 457 -9.91 -6.00 7.09
C LEU A 457 -8.66 -5.28 7.59
N MET A 458 -7.84 -4.82 6.65
CA MET A 458 -6.59 -4.11 6.95
C MET A 458 -6.48 -2.77 6.23
N TYR A 459 -5.82 -1.81 6.87
CA TYR A 459 -5.51 -0.51 6.27
C TYR A 459 -4.27 0.09 6.92
N LYS A 460 -3.58 0.95 6.15
CA LYS A 460 -2.43 1.71 6.64
C LYS A 460 -2.91 2.82 7.58
N VAL A 461 -2.48 2.79 8.83
CA VAL A 461 -2.70 3.84 9.83
C VAL A 461 -1.37 4.52 10.09
N ASN A 462 -1.23 5.75 9.59
CA ASN A 462 0.03 6.50 9.68
C ASN A 462 1.20 5.67 9.11
N ASP A 463 1.95 5.03 9.99
CA ASP A 463 3.22 4.36 9.73
C ASP A 463 3.16 2.84 10.00
N TYR A 464 2.00 2.28 10.36
CA TYR A 464 1.80 0.83 10.60
C TYR A 464 0.57 0.29 9.85
N LEU A 465 0.45 -1.04 9.73
CA LEU A 465 -0.74 -1.74 9.25
C LEU A 465 -1.64 -2.12 10.42
N GLU A 466 -2.86 -1.60 10.43
CA GLU A 466 -3.91 -2.04 11.35
C GLU A 466 -4.73 -3.13 10.66
N VAL A 467 -4.68 -4.34 11.19
CA VAL A 467 -5.52 -5.48 10.83
C VAL A 467 -6.62 -5.56 11.88
N LYS A 468 -7.76 -4.93 11.58
CA LYS A 468 -8.88 -4.88 12.53
C LYS A 468 -9.44 -6.27 12.81
N ASP A 469 -9.63 -7.02 11.75
CA ASP A 469 -10.21 -8.35 11.79
C ASP A 469 -9.73 -9.16 10.60
N LEU A 470 -9.58 -10.45 10.81
CA LEU A 470 -9.08 -11.40 9.82
C LEU A 470 -9.92 -12.66 9.88
N HIS A 471 -10.57 -12.99 8.77
CA HIS A 471 -11.41 -14.17 8.66
C HIS A 471 -10.72 -15.22 7.79
N ILE A 472 -10.34 -16.35 8.40
CA ILE A 472 -9.76 -17.50 7.70
C ILE A 472 -10.21 -18.81 8.37
N PRO A 473 -10.64 -19.83 7.61
CA PRO A 473 -10.93 -21.14 8.19
C PRO A 473 -9.66 -21.84 8.73
N PHE A 474 -9.80 -22.60 9.81
CA PHE A 474 -8.67 -23.24 10.49
C PHE A 474 -7.89 -24.21 9.59
N ALA A 475 -8.58 -24.92 8.69
CA ALA A 475 -7.96 -25.85 7.74
C ALA A 475 -6.95 -25.18 6.80
N TYR A 476 -7.05 -23.86 6.60
CA TYR A 476 -6.21 -23.10 5.66
C TYR A 476 -5.26 -22.13 6.37
N LEU A 477 -5.22 -22.14 7.71
CA LEU A 477 -4.50 -21.15 8.51
C LEU A 477 -3.00 -21.11 8.18
N ASP A 478 -2.35 -22.27 8.05
CA ASP A 478 -0.90 -22.31 7.84
C ASP A 478 -0.50 -21.81 6.44
N GLU A 479 -1.22 -22.25 5.40
CA GLU A 479 -1.01 -21.76 4.03
C GLU A 479 -1.30 -20.26 3.94
N PHE A 480 -2.35 -19.80 4.63
CA PHE A 480 -2.66 -18.38 4.71
C PHE A 480 -1.53 -17.60 5.38
N CYS A 481 -0.98 -18.09 6.48
CA CYS A 481 0.12 -17.44 7.19
C CYS A 481 1.36 -17.26 6.30
N GLN A 482 1.66 -18.22 5.42
CA GLN A 482 2.77 -18.10 4.45
C GLN A 482 2.53 -16.93 3.47
N GLU A 483 1.35 -16.88 2.87
CA GLU A 483 0.96 -15.81 1.95
C GLU A 483 0.85 -14.44 2.64
N PHE A 484 0.42 -14.45 3.89
CA PHE A 484 0.30 -13.24 4.69
C PHE A 484 1.67 -12.67 5.05
N VAL A 485 2.67 -13.51 5.34
CA VAL A 485 4.06 -13.07 5.52
C VAL A 485 4.57 -12.38 4.27
N ALA A 486 4.41 -13.00 3.09
CA ALA A 486 4.84 -12.42 1.83
C ALA A 486 4.20 -11.04 1.59
N LEU A 487 2.91 -10.89 1.90
CA LEU A 487 2.21 -9.61 1.84
C LEU A 487 2.78 -8.58 2.83
N LEU A 488 2.96 -8.95 4.09
CA LEU A 488 3.44 -8.05 5.14
C LEU A 488 4.89 -7.60 4.90
N ASP A 489 5.75 -8.49 4.42
CA ASP A 489 7.15 -8.18 4.10
C ASP A 489 7.23 -7.18 2.95
N ASN A 490 6.37 -7.33 1.95
CA ASN A 490 6.22 -6.37 0.85
C ASN A 490 5.77 -4.98 1.32
N TYR A 491 4.95 -4.87 2.37
CA TYR A 491 4.62 -3.56 2.94
C TYR A 491 5.81 -2.85 3.59
N GLY A 492 6.87 -3.59 3.95
CA GLY A 492 8.15 -3.03 4.37
C GLY A 492 8.73 -2.05 3.34
N ASP A 493 8.64 -2.38 2.04
CA ASP A 493 9.07 -1.51 0.94
C ASP A 493 8.27 -0.20 0.85
N GLN A 494 7.06 -0.14 1.44
CA GLN A 494 6.25 1.07 1.56
C GLN A 494 6.50 1.86 2.85
N LEU A 495 7.62 1.58 3.52
CA LEU A 495 8.04 2.12 4.82
C LEU A 495 7.10 1.72 5.97
N VAL A 496 6.32 0.65 5.79
CA VAL A 496 5.36 0.12 6.78
C VAL A 496 5.76 -1.27 7.20
N ASP A 497 6.47 -1.35 8.31
CA ASP A 497 7.17 -2.54 8.80
C ASP A 497 6.65 -2.99 10.18
N VAL A 498 5.50 -2.47 10.59
CA VAL A 498 4.76 -2.93 11.78
C VAL A 498 3.35 -3.28 11.38
N ALA A 499 2.89 -4.43 11.84
CA ALA A 499 1.51 -4.87 11.68
C ALA A 499 0.90 -5.18 13.04
N VAL A 500 -0.36 -4.79 13.22
CA VAL A 500 -1.09 -4.92 14.48
C VAL A 500 -2.42 -5.62 14.20
N ILE A 501 -2.67 -6.75 14.86
CA ILE A 501 -3.92 -7.51 14.75
C ILE A 501 -4.75 -7.31 16.02
N SER A 502 -6.02 -6.96 15.85
CA SER A 502 -6.97 -6.78 16.96
C SER A 502 -7.93 -7.97 17.12
N GLN A 503 -8.40 -8.57 16.02
CA GLN A 503 -9.36 -9.68 16.03
C GLN A 503 -9.00 -10.73 14.97
N ILE A 504 -9.38 -11.98 15.25
CA ILE A 504 -9.31 -13.12 14.32
C ILE A 504 -10.66 -13.83 14.37
N ASN A 505 -11.28 -14.05 13.21
CA ASN A 505 -12.61 -14.65 13.04
C ASN A 505 -13.68 -13.95 13.91
N GLY A 506 -13.60 -12.62 14.06
CA GLY A 506 -14.52 -11.83 14.89
C GLY A 506 -14.29 -11.97 16.40
N VAL A 507 -13.29 -12.73 16.84
CA VAL A 507 -12.94 -12.92 18.26
C VAL A 507 -11.71 -12.05 18.59
N PRO A 508 -11.72 -11.31 19.72
CA PRO A 508 -10.53 -10.60 20.18
C PRO A 508 -9.35 -11.54 20.38
N VAL A 509 -8.13 -11.12 19.98
CA VAL A 509 -6.93 -11.99 20.04
C VAL A 509 -6.59 -12.54 21.43
N GLN A 510 -7.14 -11.98 22.51
CA GLN A 510 -6.98 -12.48 23.87
C GLN A 510 -7.81 -13.74 24.17
N GLU A 511 -8.90 -13.94 23.43
CA GLU A 511 -9.87 -15.01 23.61
C GLU A 511 -9.76 -16.09 22.54
N VAL A 512 -8.91 -15.87 21.54
CA VAL A 512 -8.60 -16.84 20.48
C VAL A 512 -7.80 -18.01 21.07
N ASP A 513 -8.03 -19.21 20.55
CA ASP A 513 -7.37 -20.42 21.01
C ASP A 513 -5.84 -20.42 20.78
N ASP A 514 -5.12 -21.13 21.65
CA ASP A 514 -3.65 -21.16 21.63
C ASP A 514 -3.09 -21.68 20.29
N LYS A 515 -3.77 -22.58 19.57
CA LYS A 515 -3.25 -23.12 18.30
C LYS A 515 -3.24 -22.03 17.24
N THR A 516 -4.34 -21.29 17.12
CA THR A 516 -4.44 -20.16 16.20
C THR A 516 -3.44 -19.07 16.54
N ILE A 517 -3.32 -18.70 17.82
CA ILE A 517 -2.34 -17.71 18.28
C ILE A 517 -0.91 -18.14 17.93
N ASN A 518 -0.56 -19.42 18.15
CA ASN A 518 0.76 -19.94 17.85
C ASN A 518 1.11 -19.83 16.35
N ALA A 519 0.15 -20.03 15.44
CA ALA A 519 0.38 -19.86 14.00
C ALA A 519 0.80 -18.41 13.66
N PHE A 520 0.19 -17.41 14.30
CA PHE A 520 0.59 -16.00 14.14
C PHE A 520 1.92 -15.69 14.84
N VAL A 521 2.20 -16.31 15.98
CA VAL A 521 3.49 -16.16 16.68
C VAL A 521 4.65 -16.68 15.82
N GLU A 522 4.48 -17.80 15.13
CA GLU A 522 5.48 -18.38 14.23
C GLU A 522 5.88 -17.43 13.09
N ILE A 523 4.95 -16.62 12.60
CA ILE A 523 5.23 -15.60 11.57
C ILE A 523 5.71 -14.25 12.14
N GLY A 524 6.01 -14.19 13.44
CA GLY A 524 6.67 -13.08 14.10
C GLY A 524 5.76 -12.12 14.86
N PHE A 525 4.47 -12.44 15.04
CA PHE A 525 3.62 -11.66 15.94
C PHE A 525 3.90 -11.98 17.42
N LYS A 526 3.68 -11.01 18.29
CA LYS A 526 3.77 -11.16 19.75
C LYS A 526 2.53 -10.57 20.39
N MET A 527 1.97 -11.27 21.39
CA MET A 527 0.89 -10.75 22.22
C MET A 527 1.37 -9.54 23.02
N ALA A 528 0.60 -8.46 22.97
CA ALA A 528 0.90 -7.25 23.71
C ALA A 528 -0.39 -6.49 24.05
N GLY A 529 -0.89 -6.68 25.27
CA GLY A 529 -2.18 -6.16 25.72
C GLY A 529 -3.35 -6.83 24.99
N GLU A 530 -4.21 -6.03 24.36
CA GLU A 530 -5.40 -6.47 23.60
C GLU A 530 -5.11 -6.75 22.12
N ARG A 531 -3.83 -6.74 21.71
CA ARG A 531 -3.44 -6.83 20.29
C ARG A 531 -2.22 -7.74 20.10
N MET A 532 -2.05 -8.24 18.89
CA MET A 532 -0.82 -8.89 18.44
C MET A 532 -0.01 -7.94 17.56
N ILE A 533 1.31 -7.87 17.76
CA ILE A 533 2.19 -6.98 16.99
C ILE A 533 3.37 -7.72 16.37
N ARG A 534 3.65 -7.43 15.10
CA ARG A 534 4.85 -7.85 14.36
C ARG A 534 5.73 -6.63 14.06
N GLY A 535 7.05 -6.75 14.25
CA GLY A 535 8.04 -5.75 13.82
C GLY A 535 8.28 -4.55 14.76
N GLY A 536 7.69 -4.52 15.96
CA GLY A 536 7.88 -3.44 16.93
C GLY A 536 7.61 -3.85 18.37
N VAL A 537 8.07 -3.03 19.33
CA VAL A 537 7.91 -3.23 20.78
C VAL A 537 6.71 -2.44 21.31
N ILE A 538 5.97 -3.01 22.27
CA ILE A 538 5.02 -2.24 23.10
C ILE A 538 5.65 -2.02 24.47
N ASP A 539 6.12 -0.79 24.73
CA ASP A 539 6.53 -0.34 26.06
C ASP A 539 6.15 1.13 26.23
N PRO A 540 4.85 1.45 26.27
CA PRO A 540 4.41 2.82 26.28
C PRO A 540 4.76 3.46 27.63
N LYS A 541 5.43 4.60 27.58
CA LYS A 541 5.72 5.44 28.74
C LYS A 541 4.79 6.66 28.77
N PRO A 542 4.56 7.25 29.96
CA PRO A 542 3.92 8.56 30.04
C PRO A 542 4.64 9.58 29.16
N ARG A 543 3.86 10.32 28.37
CA ARG A 543 4.35 11.34 27.44
C ARG A 543 5.26 12.38 28.11
N GLU A 544 4.91 12.77 29.33
CA GLU A 544 5.66 13.74 30.13
C GLU A 544 7.11 13.32 30.36
N LEU A 545 7.41 12.01 30.46
CA LEU A 545 8.79 11.54 30.64
C LEU A 545 9.62 11.77 29.39
N ALA A 546 9.08 11.44 28.21
CA ALA A 546 9.75 11.68 26.94
C ALA A 546 9.98 13.18 26.70
N GLU A 547 8.99 14.01 27.03
CA GLU A 547 9.08 15.48 26.91
C GLU A 547 10.06 16.07 27.93
N ARG A 548 10.13 15.54 29.15
CA ARG A 548 11.15 15.93 30.15
C ARG A 548 12.57 15.64 29.66
N ALA A 549 12.83 14.43 29.16
CA ALA A 549 14.12 14.07 28.60
C ALA A 549 14.48 14.98 27.40
N LEU A 550 13.49 15.31 26.56
CA LEU A 550 13.66 16.23 25.45
C LEU A 550 14.08 17.62 25.93
N PHE A 551 13.35 18.21 26.88
CA PHE A 551 13.67 19.55 27.38
C PHE A 551 15.01 19.61 28.11
N HIS A 552 15.41 18.53 28.79
CA HIS A 552 16.73 18.41 29.41
C HIS A 552 17.84 18.43 28.35
N LYS A 553 17.71 17.62 27.29
CA LYS A 553 18.70 17.50 26.22
C LYS A 553 18.83 18.77 25.35
N HIS A 554 17.75 19.54 25.23
CA HIS A 554 17.74 20.78 24.46
C HIS A 554 17.94 22.05 25.32
N HIS A 555 18.42 21.91 26.56
CA HIS A 555 18.75 23.00 27.49
C HIS A 555 17.57 23.93 27.84
N LEU A 556 16.34 23.45 27.75
CA LEU A 556 15.15 24.19 28.18
C LEU A 556 14.80 23.92 29.65
N HIS A 557 15.17 22.74 30.15
CA HIS A 557 14.93 22.35 31.54
C HIS A 557 15.74 23.21 32.52
N GLN A 558 15.16 23.55 33.67
CA GLN A 558 15.73 24.52 34.61
C GLN A 558 17.13 24.16 35.12
N HIS A 559 17.49 22.87 35.17
CA HIS A 559 18.82 22.41 35.60
C HIS A 559 19.85 22.31 34.47
N THR A 560 19.44 22.50 33.21
CA THR A 560 20.30 22.37 32.02
C THR A 560 20.44 23.65 31.23
N ARG A 561 19.78 24.74 31.64
CA ARG A 561 19.95 26.04 30.97
C ARG A 561 21.42 26.43 30.99
N LEU A 562 21.85 27.04 29.89
CA LEU A 562 23.20 27.53 29.71
C LEU A 562 23.38 28.84 30.49
N GLU A 563 24.61 29.16 30.89
CA GLU A 563 24.86 30.29 31.79
C GLU A 563 24.43 31.63 31.18
N ASN A 564 24.65 31.80 29.87
CA ASN A 564 24.40 33.04 29.14
C ASN A 564 24.09 32.83 27.65
N GLU A 565 23.62 33.90 27.01
CA GLU A 565 23.27 33.94 25.60
C GLU A 565 24.43 33.59 24.64
N THR A 566 25.68 33.86 25.02
CA THR A 566 26.86 33.58 24.17
C THR A 566 27.12 32.08 24.06
N GLN A 567 26.92 31.32 25.14
CA GLN A 567 26.99 29.86 25.11
C GLN A 567 25.83 29.26 24.32
N ALA A 568 24.61 29.81 24.49
CA ALA A 568 23.43 29.31 23.78
C ALA A 568 23.49 29.50 22.27
N VAL A 569 24.03 30.62 21.78
CA VAL A 569 24.24 30.84 20.34
C VAL A 569 25.18 29.80 19.72
N LYS A 570 26.16 29.31 20.48
CA LYS A 570 27.10 28.30 19.99
C LYS A 570 26.50 26.90 19.94
N TYR A 571 25.51 26.62 20.79
CA TYR A 571 24.84 25.32 20.85
C TYR A 571 23.74 25.17 19.79
N VAL A 572 22.96 26.23 19.56
CA VAL A 572 21.84 26.20 18.62
C VAL A 572 22.31 26.59 17.22
N ALA A 573 22.24 25.64 16.28
CA ALA A 573 22.71 25.84 14.90
C ALA A 573 21.98 26.97 14.15
N GLU A 574 20.69 27.19 14.43
CA GLU A 574 19.86 28.19 13.75
C GLU A 574 18.91 28.91 14.71
N ILE A 575 18.90 30.25 14.66
CA ILE A 575 18.17 31.08 15.62
C ILE A 575 17.28 32.07 14.89
N ARG A 576 15.99 32.12 15.26
CA ARG A 576 15.02 33.00 14.60
C ARG A 576 14.84 34.33 15.31
N ASP A 577 14.80 34.32 16.64
CA ASP A 577 14.59 35.52 17.46
C ASP A 577 15.14 35.34 18.89
N ASP A 578 15.09 36.43 19.66
CA ASP A 578 15.52 36.46 21.05
C ASP A 578 14.68 35.55 21.97
N PHE A 579 13.39 35.35 21.66
CA PHE A 579 12.49 34.52 22.45
C PHE A 579 12.92 33.05 22.45
N ALA A 580 13.28 32.51 21.28
CA ALA A 580 13.77 31.14 21.14
C ALA A 580 15.06 30.91 21.95
N LEU A 581 15.95 31.91 22.00
CA LEU A 581 17.23 31.77 22.67
C LEU A 581 17.14 31.95 24.19
N ARG A 582 16.33 32.90 24.66
CA ARG A 582 16.18 33.21 26.10
C ARG A 582 15.75 32.01 26.92
N GLY A 583 14.89 31.15 26.37
CA GLY A 583 14.43 29.93 27.05
C GLY A 583 15.58 29.00 27.47
N ARG A 584 16.71 29.05 26.77
CA ARG A 584 17.89 28.19 26.99
C ARG A 584 18.98 28.79 27.87
N CYS A 585 18.83 30.03 28.31
CA CYS A 585 19.88 30.75 29.05
C CYS A 585 19.38 31.16 30.44
N GLU A 586 20.17 31.03 31.50
CA GLU A 586 19.83 31.55 32.83
C GLU A 586 19.81 33.09 32.84
N LEU A 587 20.83 33.69 32.24
CA LEU A 587 20.95 35.14 32.03
C LEU A 587 20.83 35.47 30.55
N TYR A 588 20.09 36.54 30.24
CA TYR A 588 19.96 37.06 28.87
C TYR A 588 20.10 38.57 28.88
N ARG A 589 21.24 39.09 28.39
CA ARG A 589 21.56 40.52 28.45
C ARG A 589 21.71 41.17 27.07
N VAL A 590 22.22 40.44 26.12
CA VAL A 590 22.53 40.91 24.76
C VAL A 590 21.53 40.33 23.76
N ASP A 591 21.03 41.17 22.87
CA ASP A 591 20.08 40.76 21.83
C ASP A 591 20.78 40.05 20.65
N ILE A 592 20.00 39.33 19.85
CA ILE A 592 20.51 38.55 18.73
C ILE A 592 21.25 39.40 17.69
N LYS A 593 20.85 40.66 17.49
CA LYS A 593 21.50 41.58 16.55
C LYS A 593 22.90 41.94 16.99
N SER A 594 23.07 42.21 18.29
CA SER A 594 24.38 42.48 18.87
C SER A 594 25.25 41.22 18.86
N MET A 595 24.68 40.05 19.14
CA MET A 595 25.39 38.77 19.05
C MET A 595 25.77 38.39 17.62
N ALA A 596 24.95 38.73 16.63
CA ALA A 596 25.26 38.50 15.22
C ALA A 596 26.51 39.27 14.80
N THR A 597 26.72 40.47 15.35
CA THR A 597 27.95 41.25 15.14
C THR A 597 29.15 40.60 15.81
N ALA A 598 29.00 40.11 17.05
CA ALA A 598 30.09 39.50 17.82
C ALA A 598 30.53 38.13 17.28
N ASN A 599 29.60 37.33 16.77
CA ASN A 599 29.84 35.96 16.29
C ASN A 599 29.81 35.84 14.76
N GLN A 600 29.77 36.96 14.03
CA GLN A 600 29.73 37.01 12.56
C GLN A 600 28.61 36.13 11.96
N LEU A 601 27.42 36.21 12.54
CA LEU A 601 26.26 35.46 12.04
C LEU A 601 25.68 36.13 10.80
N HIS A 602 25.19 35.30 9.89
CA HIS A 602 24.52 35.73 8.68
C HIS A 602 23.03 35.36 8.78
N MET A 603 22.19 36.10 8.08
CA MET A 603 20.76 35.87 8.01
C MET A 603 20.41 35.25 6.64
N GLY A 604 19.84 34.06 6.67
CA GLY A 604 19.51 33.28 5.47
C GLY A 604 18.28 32.40 5.68
N ILE A 605 17.93 31.59 4.68
CA ILE A 605 16.78 30.69 4.74
C ILE A 605 17.25 29.28 5.08
N ASN A 606 16.60 28.62 6.05
CA ASN A 606 16.89 27.24 6.42
C ASN A 606 16.12 26.20 5.57
N LEU A 607 16.31 24.90 5.82
CA LEU A 607 15.65 23.82 5.07
C LEU A 607 14.12 23.74 5.27
N ARG A 608 13.59 24.48 6.25
CA ARG A 608 12.15 24.60 6.53
C ARG A 608 11.52 25.86 5.94
N GLY A 609 12.30 26.68 5.21
CA GLY A 609 11.83 27.89 4.56
C GLY A 609 11.67 29.09 5.51
N HIS A 610 12.32 29.06 6.67
CA HIS A 610 12.32 30.16 7.64
C HIS A 610 13.60 30.97 7.56
N GLN A 611 13.49 32.28 7.76
CA GLN A 611 14.63 33.17 7.89
C GLN A 611 15.24 33.02 9.29
N VAL A 612 16.54 32.70 9.34
CA VAL A 612 17.30 32.37 10.56
C VAL A 612 18.66 33.06 10.55
N TRP A 613 19.23 33.26 11.73
CA TRP A 613 20.62 33.62 11.95
C TRP A 613 21.45 32.37 12.21
N ALA A 614 22.56 32.21 11.48
CA ALA A 614 23.51 31.11 11.65
C ALA A 614 24.91 31.50 11.12
N PRO A 615 25.97 30.74 11.46
CA PRO A 615 27.28 30.90 10.83
C PRO A 615 27.24 30.66 9.32
N LEU A 616 28.17 31.28 8.57
CA LEU A 616 28.23 31.11 7.11
C LEU A 616 28.44 29.65 6.70
N GLU A 617 29.26 28.89 7.44
CA GLU A 617 29.51 27.47 7.19
C GLU A 617 28.24 26.63 7.24
N TYR A 618 27.31 26.94 8.15
CA TYR A 618 26.02 26.25 8.22
C TYR A 618 25.20 26.47 6.94
N PHE A 619 25.18 27.69 6.39
CA PHE A 619 24.48 27.93 5.12
C PHE A 619 25.15 27.24 3.93
N ARG A 620 26.48 27.07 3.94
CA ARG A 620 27.18 26.27 2.92
C ARG A 620 26.77 24.80 2.99
N GLU A 621 26.67 24.25 4.19
CA GLU A 621 26.15 22.91 4.44
C GLU A 621 24.70 22.77 3.93
N LEU A 622 23.81 23.71 4.29
CA LEU A 622 22.42 23.69 3.84
C LEU A 622 22.29 23.78 2.31
N LEU A 623 23.12 24.61 1.66
CA LEU A 623 23.13 24.75 0.21
C LEU A 623 23.61 23.46 -0.47
N THR A 624 24.66 22.84 0.07
CA THR A 624 25.17 21.53 -0.41
C THR A 624 24.07 20.46 -0.29
N ILE A 625 23.35 20.43 0.83
CA ILE A 625 22.23 19.49 1.05
C ILE A 625 21.11 19.69 0.03
N ARG A 626 20.78 20.94 -0.32
CA ARG A 626 19.73 21.25 -1.31
C ARG A 626 20.10 20.77 -2.71
N GLY A 627 21.36 20.94 -3.11
CA GLY A 627 21.81 20.62 -4.47
C GLY A 627 21.17 21.51 -5.54
N ASP A 628 20.76 22.72 -5.19
CA ASP A 628 20.11 23.65 -6.12
C ASP A 628 21.12 24.21 -7.14
N TYR A 629 20.78 24.10 -8.42
CA TYR A 629 21.52 24.76 -9.51
C TYR A 629 21.21 26.25 -9.55
N ILE A 630 22.24 27.06 -9.73
CA ILE A 630 22.12 28.50 -9.91
C ILE A 630 21.62 28.75 -11.33
N ASP A 631 20.63 29.62 -11.48
CA ASP A 631 20.21 30.12 -12.78
C ASP A 631 21.38 30.87 -13.44
N GLU A 632 21.73 30.53 -14.68
CA GLU A 632 22.86 31.13 -15.40
C GLU A 632 22.72 32.66 -15.49
N GLU A 633 21.50 33.17 -15.56
CA GLU A 633 21.22 34.62 -15.58
C GLU A 633 21.56 35.34 -14.27
N LEU A 634 21.77 34.60 -13.18
CA LEU A 634 22.02 35.15 -11.84
C LEU A 634 23.47 34.95 -11.36
N LEU A 635 24.35 34.35 -12.16
CA LEU A 635 25.75 34.11 -11.83
C LEU A 635 26.53 35.41 -11.59
N ASP A 636 26.31 36.44 -12.42
CA ASP A 636 26.94 37.76 -12.27
C ASP A 636 26.70 38.39 -10.88
N ILE A 637 25.55 38.11 -10.28
CA ILE A 637 25.20 38.61 -8.94
C ILE A 637 26.01 37.88 -7.88
N ILE A 638 26.18 36.57 -8.01
CA ILE A 638 26.94 35.73 -7.08
C ILE A 638 28.42 36.15 -7.09
N ASP A 639 29.01 36.30 -8.28
CA ASP A 639 30.41 36.71 -8.42
C ASP A 639 30.68 38.10 -7.83
N PHE A 640 29.73 39.03 -7.98
CA PHE A 640 29.85 40.34 -7.36
C PHE A 640 29.89 40.25 -5.82
N PHE A 641 28.99 39.46 -5.22
CA PHE A 641 28.85 39.34 -3.77
C PHE A 641 29.86 38.40 -3.10
N ASP A 642 30.72 37.74 -3.88
CA ASP A 642 31.93 37.09 -3.36
C ASP A 642 33.00 38.10 -2.93
N THR A 643 33.11 39.19 -3.69
CA THR A 643 34.19 40.17 -3.51
C THR A 643 33.73 41.46 -2.84
N ASN A 644 32.45 41.81 -2.95
CA ASN A 644 31.86 43.03 -2.39
C ASN A 644 30.62 42.71 -1.57
N SER A 645 30.45 43.30 -0.38
CA SER A 645 29.25 43.07 0.44
C SER A 645 28.17 44.14 0.30
N ASP A 646 28.46 45.27 -0.35
CA ASP A 646 27.57 46.43 -0.39
C ASP A 646 26.61 46.38 -1.60
N PRO A 647 25.29 46.26 -1.37
CA PRO A 647 24.31 46.29 -2.46
C PRO A 647 24.23 47.66 -3.17
N GLY A 648 24.65 48.75 -2.53
CA GLY A 648 24.66 50.09 -3.11
C GLY A 648 25.52 50.16 -4.37
N ILE A 649 26.73 49.60 -4.29
CA ILE A 649 27.69 49.56 -5.40
C ILE A 649 27.14 48.75 -6.58
N PHE A 650 26.47 47.62 -6.31
CA PHE A 650 25.82 46.84 -7.36
C PHE A 650 24.71 47.64 -8.05
N MET A 651 23.85 48.28 -7.26
CA MET A 651 22.73 49.05 -7.80
C MET A 651 23.19 50.24 -8.65
N GLU A 652 24.27 50.92 -8.26
CA GLU A 652 24.87 52.02 -9.02
C GLU A 652 25.47 51.56 -10.34
N ARG A 653 26.21 50.44 -10.34
CA ARG A 653 26.82 49.86 -11.57
C ARG A 653 25.78 49.47 -12.61
N HIS A 654 24.63 48.95 -12.17
CA HIS A 654 23.54 48.50 -13.05
C HIS A 654 22.40 49.51 -13.20
N ALA A 655 22.57 50.74 -12.70
CA ALA A 655 21.57 51.81 -12.75
C ALA A 655 20.15 51.37 -12.32
N MET A 656 20.05 50.54 -11.29
CA MET A 656 18.79 49.89 -10.92
C MET A 656 18.15 50.47 -9.64
N LYS A 657 16.83 50.33 -9.52
CA LYS A 657 16.11 50.73 -8.30
C LYS A 657 16.10 49.61 -7.26
N ARG A 658 16.00 49.97 -5.98
CA ARG A 658 15.95 49.01 -4.85
C ARG A 658 14.82 47.97 -4.94
N ALA A 659 13.72 48.29 -5.64
CA ALA A 659 12.62 47.35 -5.87
C ALA A 659 12.98 46.29 -6.93
N GLU A 660 13.70 46.68 -7.98
CA GLU A 660 14.19 45.77 -9.02
C GLU A 660 15.30 44.88 -8.44
N PHE A 661 16.21 45.45 -7.67
CA PHE A 661 17.26 44.70 -6.96
C PHE A 661 16.67 43.61 -6.07
N ARG A 662 15.65 43.95 -5.26
CA ARG A 662 14.94 42.96 -4.43
C ARG A 662 14.32 41.83 -5.24
N LYS A 663 13.77 42.11 -6.42
CA LYS A 663 13.21 41.05 -7.29
C LYS A 663 14.30 40.12 -7.81
N LEU A 664 15.48 40.64 -8.15
CA LEU A 664 16.61 39.84 -8.65
C LEU A 664 17.24 38.95 -7.57
N ILE A 665 17.44 39.45 -6.35
CA ILE A 665 18.12 38.66 -5.29
C ILE A 665 17.17 37.73 -4.54
N GLN A 666 15.86 37.93 -4.61
CA GLN A 666 14.89 37.15 -3.84
C GLN A 666 14.94 35.65 -4.16
N PRO A 667 15.10 35.20 -5.42
CA PRO A 667 15.38 33.81 -5.77
C PRO A 667 16.65 33.28 -5.10
N LEU A 668 17.77 34.02 -5.18
CA LEU A 668 19.07 33.62 -4.61
C LEU A 668 19.04 33.47 -3.09
N ILE A 669 18.28 34.31 -2.39
CA ILE A 669 18.06 34.18 -0.95
C ILE A 669 17.22 32.93 -0.63
N ARG A 670 16.25 32.60 -1.49
CA ARG A 670 15.36 31.43 -1.31
C ARG A 670 16.08 30.11 -1.57
N SER A 671 16.92 30.05 -2.59
CA SER A 671 17.80 28.89 -2.84
C SER A 671 18.93 28.80 -1.81
N GLY A 672 19.29 29.93 -1.20
CA GLY A 672 20.34 30.03 -0.18
C GLY A 672 21.74 30.27 -0.76
N ASN A 673 21.85 30.57 -2.04
CA ASN A 673 23.10 31.00 -2.68
C ASN A 673 23.52 32.40 -2.21
N LEU A 674 22.62 33.18 -1.59
CA LEU A 674 22.91 34.50 -1.04
C LEU A 674 22.38 34.64 0.38
N VAL A 675 23.21 35.14 1.29
CA VAL A 675 22.85 35.45 2.68
C VAL A 675 23.10 36.92 2.99
N GLN A 676 22.38 37.44 3.99
CA GLN A 676 22.55 38.81 4.45
C GLN A 676 23.50 38.85 5.65
N ASP A 677 24.49 39.74 5.62
CA ASP A 677 25.43 39.96 6.72
C ASP A 677 24.82 40.83 7.84
N TYR A 678 25.42 40.82 9.04
CA TYR A 678 24.98 41.62 10.20
C TYR A 678 25.00 43.14 9.92
N ARG A 679 25.77 43.60 8.94
CA ARG A 679 25.82 45.01 8.47
C ARG A 679 24.75 45.37 7.43
N ASN A 680 23.79 44.48 7.16
CA ASN A 680 22.84 44.55 6.06
C ASN A 680 23.46 44.48 4.65
N GLY A 681 24.71 44.03 4.53
CA GLY A 681 25.32 43.65 3.26
C GLY A 681 24.86 42.26 2.81
N PHE A 682 25.31 41.81 1.64
CA PHE A 682 25.08 40.46 1.14
C PHE A 682 26.39 39.71 0.96
N ARG A 683 26.32 38.38 1.05
CA ARG A 683 27.45 37.49 0.81
C ARG A 683 26.99 36.24 0.09
N SER A 684 27.76 35.84 -0.91
CA SER A 684 27.54 34.62 -1.66
C SER A 684 27.89 33.39 -0.83
N VAL A 685 27.16 32.30 -1.07
CA VAL A 685 27.33 31.00 -0.43
C VAL A 685 27.63 29.98 -1.50
N HIS A 686 28.73 29.25 -1.34
CA HIS A 686 29.16 28.19 -2.25
C HIS A 686 29.07 26.82 -1.57
N PRO A 687 28.60 25.79 -2.30
CA PRO A 687 28.53 24.43 -1.77
C PRO A 687 29.94 23.90 -1.43
N PHE A 688 29.99 22.84 -0.64
CA PHE A 688 31.21 22.06 -0.45
C PHE A 688 31.44 21.20 -1.71
N HIS A 689 32.55 21.41 -2.39
CA HIS A 689 32.91 20.65 -3.60
C HIS A 689 33.75 19.41 -3.29
N ASP A 690 34.31 19.34 -2.09
CA ASP A 690 35.17 18.27 -1.58
C ASP A 690 34.40 17.17 -0.86
N GLN A 691 33.08 17.33 -0.67
CA GLN A 691 32.22 16.39 0.04
C GLN A 691 31.06 15.94 -0.82
N GLU A 692 30.75 14.65 -0.76
CA GLU A 692 29.62 14.07 -1.46
C GLU A 692 28.30 14.50 -0.81
N GLN A 693 27.35 14.97 -1.62
CA GLN A 693 26.06 15.44 -1.14
C GLN A 693 25.29 14.36 -0.36
N SER A 694 25.33 13.11 -0.82
CA SER A 694 24.68 11.95 -0.18
C SER A 694 25.17 11.77 1.27
N THR A 695 26.48 11.87 1.50
CA THR A 695 27.12 11.76 2.81
C THR A 695 26.70 12.91 3.72
N MET A 696 26.71 14.15 3.21
CA MET A 696 26.28 15.32 3.99
C MET A 696 24.81 15.27 4.40
N ARG A 697 23.94 14.82 3.49
CA ARG A 697 22.53 14.58 3.76
C ARG A 697 22.35 13.53 4.87
N ARG A 698 23.07 12.41 4.78
CA ARG A 698 23.05 11.33 5.78
C ARG A 698 23.47 11.83 7.16
N GLU A 699 24.62 12.50 7.26
CA GLU A 699 25.14 13.01 8.54
C GLU A 699 24.29 14.12 9.16
N PHE A 700 23.67 14.98 8.34
CA PHE A 700 22.68 15.94 8.81
C PHE A 700 21.48 15.26 9.46
N LEU A 701 20.93 14.24 8.80
CA LEU A 701 19.81 13.47 9.32
C LEU A 701 20.16 12.71 10.61
N ARG A 702 21.35 12.08 10.68
CA ARG A 702 21.86 11.42 11.90
C ARG A 702 21.91 12.39 13.07
N ARG A 703 22.51 13.57 12.90
CA ARG A 703 22.60 14.60 13.95
C ARG A 703 21.23 15.03 14.47
N ILE A 704 20.21 15.09 13.62
CA ILE A 704 18.84 15.36 14.07
C ILE A 704 18.37 14.22 14.98
N VAL A 705 18.35 12.98 14.49
CA VAL A 705 17.84 11.82 15.25
C VAL A 705 18.55 11.66 16.60
N GLU A 706 19.87 11.92 16.62
CA GLU A 706 20.67 11.85 17.83
C GLU A 706 20.22 12.80 18.93
N GLN A 707 19.58 13.92 18.59
CA GLN A 707 19.15 14.93 19.55
C GLN A 707 17.84 14.60 20.26
N PHE A 708 16.99 13.74 19.69
CA PHE A 708 15.65 13.48 20.22
C PHE A 708 15.61 12.16 21.02
N PRO A 709 14.98 12.13 22.22
CA PRO A 709 14.83 10.90 22.99
C PRO A 709 13.79 9.96 22.37
N VAL A 710 12.72 10.51 21.79
CA VAL A 710 11.70 9.79 21.04
C VAL A 710 11.33 10.65 19.84
N ILE A 711 11.11 10.03 18.69
CA ILE A 711 10.72 10.72 17.46
C ILE A 711 9.82 9.82 16.61
N THR A 712 8.78 10.40 16.00
CA THR A 712 8.01 9.75 14.93
C THR A 712 8.58 10.15 13.56
N ILE A 713 8.33 9.35 12.51
CA ILE A 713 8.81 9.68 11.16
C ILE A 713 8.23 11.01 10.65
N LYS A 714 7.00 11.36 11.06
CA LYS A 714 6.37 12.65 10.75
C LYS A 714 7.07 13.81 11.44
N GLN A 715 7.43 13.67 12.71
CA GLN A 715 8.21 14.67 13.44
C GLN A 715 9.59 14.83 12.78
N PHE A 716 10.24 13.72 12.46
CA PHE A 716 11.54 13.73 11.81
C PHE A 716 11.49 14.46 10.47
N GLN A 717 10.47 14.20 9.65
CA GLN A 717 10.24 14.90 8.39
C GLN A 717 10.02 16.41 8.57
N LYS A 718 9.28 16.83 9.61
CA LYS A 718 9.06 18.26 9.87
C LYS A 718 10.33 18.96 10.35
N LEU A 719 11.19 18.25 11.07
CA LEU A 719 12.45 18.77 11.60
C LEU A 719 13.52 18.89 10.51
N SER A 720 13.67 17.86 9.67
CA SER A 720 14.66 17.80 8.59
C SER A 720 14.36 18.78 7.45
N GLY A 721 13.09 19.06 7.18
CA GLY A 721 12.66 20.02 6.18
C GLY A 721 12.26 19.38 4.85
N THR A 722 12.04 20.22 3.83
CA THR A 722 11.48 19.78 2.55
C THR A 722 12.40 19.00 1.60
N PRO A 723 13.76 19.11 1.65
CA PRO A 723 14.63 18.43 0.68
C PRO A 723 14.71 16.91 0.81
N PHE A 724 14.31 16.32 1.94
CA PHE A 724 14.50 14.91 2.22
C PHE A 724 13.28 14.07 1.85
N LYS A 725 13.53 12.95 1.17
CA LYS A 725 12.49 11.95 0.89
C LYS A 725 12.22 11.10 2.14
N PRO A 726 10.98 10.59 2.31
CA PRO A 726 10.66 9.69 3.41
C PRO A 726 11.54 8.43 3.47
N GLU A 727 11.98 7.91 2.31
CA GLU A 727 12.88 6.75 2.26
C GLU A 727 14.20 7.06 2.98
N GLU A 728 14.86 8.18 2.65
CA GLU A 728 16.10 8.61 3.30
C GLU A 728 15.95 8.74 4.82
N LEU A 729 14.81 9.25 5.30
CA LEU A 729 14.53 9.37 6.73
C LEU A 729 14.41 7.99 7.38
N LYS A 730 13.73 7.04 6.72
CA LYS A 730 13.54 5.68 7.24
C LYS A 730 14.85 4.89 7.26
N ASP A 731 15.71 5.07 6.27
CA ASP A 731 17.01 4.39 6.19
C ASP A 731 17.87 4.74 7.41
N ILE A 732 17.91 6.02 7.79
CA ILE A 732 18.62 6.46 9.00
C ILE A 732 18.03 5.84 10.27
N LEU A 733 16.70 5.82 10.39
CA LEU A 733 16.04 5.22 11.55
C LEU A 733 16.30 3.71 11.64
N THR A 734 16.33 3.03 10.50
CA THR A 734 16.65 1.59 10.40
C THR A 734 18.09 1.32 10.76
N GLU A 735 19.04 2.17 10.36
CA GLU A 735 20.44 2.05 10.73
C GLU A 735 20.62 2.10 12.26
N PHE A 736 20.01 3.09 12.92
CA PHE A 736 20.02 3.20 14.38
C PHE A 736 19.24 2.08 15.10
N GLU A 737 18.32 1.40 14.41
CA GLU A 737 17.65 0.21 14.94
C GLU A 737 18.56 -1.02 14.87
N GLN A 738 19.28 -1.18 13.75
CA GLN A 738 20.22 -2.29 13.53
C GLN A 738 21.43 -2.22 14.45
N ASP A 739 21.94 -1.03 14.77
CA ASP A 739 23.04 -0.85 15.72
C ASP A 739 22.60 -0.89 17.20
N GLY A 740 21.29 -0.98 17.46
CA GLY A 740 20.70 -1.07 18.80
C GLY A 740 20.55 0.26 19.55
N THR A 741 20.89 1.40 18.93
CA THR A 741 20.75 2.73 19.53
C THR A 741 19.29 3.12 19.75
N LEU A 742 18.41 2.74 18.82
CA LEU A 742 16.98 3.02 18.87
C LEU A 742 16.17 1.73 19.00
N ILE A 743 15.13 1.80 19.83
CA ILE A 743 14.03 0.85 19.84
C ILE A 743 12.86 1.42 19.04
N LYS A 744 12.18 0.56 18.29
CA LYS A 744 11.02 0.93 17.47
C LYS A 744 9.74 0.32 18.02
N GLY A 745 8.68 1.11 18.08
CA GLY A 745 7.34 0.61 18.42
C GLY A 745 6.41 1.64 19.04
N PHE A 746 5.46 1.17 19.86
CA PHE A 746 4.52 2.01 20.59
C PHE A 746 5.12 2.39 21.94
N LEU A 747 5.80 3.53 21.97
CA LEU A 747 6.64 3.96 23.12
C LEU A 747 6.00 5.04 24.00
N ILE A 748 4.88 5.62 23.59
CA ILE A 748 4.20 6.70 24.32
C ILE A 748 2.73 6.33 24.53
N HIS A 749 2.21 6.51 25.74
CA HIS A 749 0.79 6.30 26.05
C HIS A 749 -0.12 7.17 25.17
N ASP A 750 -1.24 6.58 24.73
CA ASP A 750 -2.28 7.20 23.90
C ASP A 750 -1.81 7.75 22.53
N LEU A 751 -0.52 7.59 22.20
CA LEU A 751 0.04 7.93 20.91
C LEU A 751 -0.05 6.72 19.98
N HIS A 752 -1.06 6.74 19.11
CA HIS A 752 -1.31 5.70 18.12
C HIS A 752 -0.40 5.85 16.87
N GLU A 753 0.91 6.02 17.10
CA GLU A 753 1.93 6.18 16.05
C GLU A 753 3.19 5.40 16.41
N ILE A 754 3.90 4.87 15.39
CA ILE A 754 5.21 4.25 15.61
C ILE A 754 6.21 5.34 15.98
N CYS A 755 6.94 5.07 17.06
CA CYS A 755 8.02 5.91 17.55
C CYS A 755 9.35 5.15 17.48
N TRP A 756 10.42 5.91 17.27
CA TRP A 756 11.79 5.47 17.51
C TRP A 756 12.29 6.17 18.75
N GLY A 757 12.73 5.41 19.74
CA GLY A 757 13.15 5.94 21.03
C GLY A 757 14.50 5.41 21.46
N ARG A 758 15.26 6.24 22.16
CA ARG A 758 16.51 5.85 22.81
C ARG A 758 16.18 5.28 24.18
N ARG A 759 16.43 3.99 24.36
CA ARG A 759 16.11 3.28 25.60
C ARG A 759 16.76 3.94 26.82
N GLU A 760 18.04 4.26 26.72
CA GLU A 760 18.81 4.90 27.81
C GLU A 760 18.20 6.23 28.26
N LEU A 761 17.86 7.12 27.31
CA LEU A 761 17.27 8.43 27.64
C LEU A 761 15.87 8.32 28.24
N LEU A 762 15.09 7.31 27.85
CA LEU A 762 13.78 7.03 28.44
C LEU A 762 13.88 6.47 29.85
N GLU A 763 14.90 5.65 30.14
CA GLU A 763 15.16 5.14 31.48
C GLU A 763 15.68 6.25 32.42
N GLU A 764 16.63 7.06 31.96
CA GLU A 764 17.16 8.23 32.67
C GLU A 764 16.09 9.30 32.95
N ALA A 765 15.08 9.42 32.08
CA ALA A 765 14.02 10.41 32.19
C ALA A 765 13.34 10.40 33.57
N ASN A 766 13.27 9.24 34.23
CA ASN A 766 12.67 9.08 35.56
C ASN A 766 13.45 9.80 36.67
N GLN A 767 14.75 9.99 36.50
CA GLN A 767 15.64 10.62 37.49
C GLN A 767 15.69 12.15 37.35
N ILE A 768 15.17 12.69 36.25
CA ILE A 768 15.12 14.13 36.01
C ILE A 768 14.08 14.77 36.95
N ALA A 769 14.25 16.04 37.32
CA ALA A 769 13.20 16.75 38.05
C ALA A 769 12.00 17.05 37.11
N PRO A 770 10.78 17.29 37.64
CA PRO A 770 9.69 17.82 36.83
C PRO A 770 10.06 19.15 36.19
N MET A 771 9.61 19.37 34.95
CA MET A 771 9.90 20.57 34.18
C MET A 771 9.20 21.81 34.78
N ARG A 772 9.87 22.95 34.80
CA ARG A 772 9.23 24.23 35.15
C ARG A 772 8.15 24.63 34.14
N ASP A 773 7.21 25.46 34.57
CA ASP A 773 6.24 26.08 33.65
C ASP A 773 6.99 27.03 32.69
N PHE A 774 6.68 26.95 31.40
CA PHE A 774 7.32 27.81 30.39
C PHE A 774 6.48 27.91 29.11
N VAL A 775 6.90 28.84 28.23
CA VAL A 775 6.30 29.04 26.91
C VAL A 775 7.33 28.76 25.84
N LEU A 776 7.00 27.86 24.92
CA LEU A 776 7.78 27.57 23.71
C LEU A 776 7.30 28.48 22.57
N PRO A 777 8.14 29.39 22.06
CA PRO A 777 7.74 30.27 20.96
C PRO A 777 7.70 29.52 19.62
N PRO A 778 6.88 29.98 18.65
CA PRO A 778 6.81 29.36 17.31
C PRO A 778 8.10 29.53 16.49
N SER A 779 8.99 30.41 16.94
CA SER A 779 10.32 30.64 16.39
C SER A 779 11.35 29.61 16.87
N ASP A 780 11.04 28.80 17.89
CA ASP A 780 11.96 27.83 18.45
C ASP A 780 12.28 26.69 17.46
N PRO A 781 13.55 26.22 17.37
CA PRO A 781 13.90 25.06 16.57
C PRO A 781 13.12 23.77 16.92
N LEU A 782 12.63 23.63 18.16
CA LEU A 782 11.79 22.51 18.58
C LEU A 782 10.31 22.64 18.22
N ALA A 783 9.83 23.82 17.81
CA ALA A 783 8.43 24.02 17.47
C ALA A 783 7.86 22.99 16.46
N PRO A 784 8.59 22.55 15.41
CA PRO A 784 8.12 21.53 14.48
C PRO A 784 7.82 20.17 15.13
N TYR A 785 8.53 19.80 16.20
CA TYR A 785 8.31 18.55 16.94
C TYR A 785 6.92 18.51 17.60
N PHE A 786 6.42 19.67 18.06
CA PHE A 786 5.11 19.82 18.70
C PHE A 786 4.01 20.27 17.74
N ALA A 787 4.27 20.34 16.44
CA ALA A 787 3.31 20.88 15.46
C ALA A 787 1.98 20.09 15.42
N ASP A 788 2.02 18.76 15.60
CA ASP A 788 0.78 17.95 15.64
C ASP A 788 -0.01 18.19 16.91
N VAL A 789 0.65 18.31 18.07
CA VAL A 789 0.01 18.68 19.33
C VAL A 789 -0.69 20.03 19.20
N LEU A 790 0.03 21.01 18.65
CA LEU A 790 -0.48 22.37 18.48
C LEU A 790 -1.74 22.39 17.60
N LYS A 791 -1.74 21.62 16.52
CA LYS A 791 -2.87 21.52 15.59
C LYS A 791 -4.04 20.72 16.16
N GLN A 792 -3.77 19.56 16.76
CA GLN A 792 -4.80 18.64 17.24
C GLN A 792 -5.44 19.11 18.56
N LYS A 793 -4.65 19.56 19.53
CA LYS A 793 -5.14 19.98 20.86
C LYS A 793 -5.66 21.42 20.86
N PHE A 794 -5.06 22.33 20.08
CA PHE A 794 -5.36 23.78 20.15
C PHE A 794 -5.83 24.41 18.83
N GLY A 795 -5.84 23.67 17.72
CA GLY A 795 -6.33 24.18 16.42
C GLY A 795 -5.43 25.21 15.74
N PHE A 796 -4.20 25.41 16.22
CA PHE A 796 -3.25 26.36 15.62
C PHE A 796 -2.23 25.65 14.71
N GLY A 797 -1.87 26.28 13.58
CA GLY A 797 -0.76 25.83 12.74
C GLY A 797 0.60 26.34 13.21
N SER A 798 0.64 27.54 13.79
CA SER A 798 1.83 28.14 14.39
C SER A 798 1.38 29.15 15.45
N ALA A 799 1.88 28.99 16.67
CA ALA A 799 1.52 29.75 17.86
C ALA A 799 2.54 29.47 18.98
N TYR A 800 2.52 30.28 20.03
CA TYR A 800 3.24 30.02 21.27
C TYR A 800 2.55 28.88 22.01
N LEU A 801 3.31 27.88 22.45
CA LEU A 801 2.81 26.71 23.17
C LEU A 801 3.19 26.82 24.64
N VAL A 802 2.21 26.68 25.53
CA VAL A 802 2.35 26.88 26.98
C VAL A 802 2.38 25.53 27.66
N PHE A 803 3.44 25.29 28.42
CA PHE A 803 3.69 24.05 29.15
C PHE A 803 3.59 24.26 30.65
N LYS A 804 2.89 23.34 31.32
CA LYS A 804 2.83 23.22 32.77
C LYS A 804 3.37 21.84 33.16
N GLY A 805 4.49 21.78 33.87
CA GLY A 805 5.05 20.47 34.27
C GLY A 805 5.42 19.53 33.11
N ALA A 806 5.75 20.07 31.93
CA ALA A 806 5.90 19.39 30.63
C ALA A 806 4.59 19.07 29.88
N GLU A 807 3.41 19.19 30.49
CA GLU A 807 2.16 19.01 29.77
C GLU A 807 1.78 20.30 28.98
N PRO A 808 1.44 20.21 27.69
CA PRO A 808 0.93 21.36 26.94
C PRO A 808 -0.51 21.69 27.39
N VAL A 809 -0.71 22.84 28.06
CA VAL A 809 -2.00 23.24 28.65
C VAL A 809 -2.71 24.38 27.91
N ALA A 810 -1.98 25.17 27.13
CA ALA A 810 -2.55 26.25 26.33
C ALA A 810 -1.68 26.58 25.11
N ALA A 811 -2.25 27.30 24.15
CA ALA A 811 -1.51 27.92 23.06
C ALA A 811 -2.10 29.29 22.73
N PHE A 812 -1.25 30.21 22.24
CA PHE A 812 -1.69 31.57 21.91
C PHE A 812 -0.93 32.17 20.73
N LYS A 813 -1.59 33.07 20.00
CA LYS A 813 -0.96 33.93 19.01
C LYS A 813 -0.76 35.31 19.60
N ALA A 814 0.42 35.86 19.39
CA ALA A 814 0.72 37.21 19.80
C ALA A 814 1.50 37.96 18.72
N ASN A 815 1.22 39.25 18.62
CA ASN A 815 2.03 40.19 17.87
C ASN A 815 2.92 40.94 18.84
N THR A 816 4.22 40.93 18.58
CA THR A 816 5.19 41.70 19.36
C THR A 816 5.53 42.97 18.58
N ARG A 817 4.99 44.10 19.02
CA ARG A 817 5.30 45.44 18.46
C ARG A 817 5.61 46.39 19.61
N ASP A 818 6.59 47.27 19.42
CA ASP A 818 7.00 48.28 20.41
C ASP A 818 7.27 47.71 21.82
N LYS A 819 7.87 46.52 21.89
CA LYS A 819 8.13 45.76 23.14
C LYS A 819 6.87 45.43 23.96
N VAL A 820 5.70 45.37 23.32
CA VAL A 820 4.43 44.92 23.91
C VAL A 820 4.06 43.58 23.29
N ILE A 821 3.63 42.62 24.11
CA ILE A 821 3.05 41.35 23.66
C ILE A 821 1.54 41.54 23.59
N ASP A 822 0.99 41.63 22.38
CA ASP A 822 -0.45 41.74 22.14
C ASP A 822 -1.01 40.39 21.73
N VAL A 823 -1.73 39.73 22.65
CA VAL A 823 -2.33 38.41 22.43
C VAL A 823 -3.61 38.55 21.63
N THR A 824 -3.61 38.01 20.41
CA THR A 824 -4.75 38.08 19.48
C THR A 824 -5.70 36.91 19.64
N ASP A 825 -5.16 35.71 19.86
CA ASP A 825 -5.92 34.47 20.04
C ASP A 825 -5.32 33.66 21.18
N PHE A 826 -6.16 33.00 21.98
CA PHE A 826 -5.75 32.10 23.06
C PHE A 826 -6.71 30.92 23.14
N VAL A 827 -6.16 29.71 23.27
CA VAL A 827 -6.91 28.46 23.48
C VAL A 827 -6.22 27.67 24.59
N GLY A 828 -6.95 27.31 25.64
CA GLY A 828 -6.42 26.52 26.75
C GLY A 828 -7.02 26.88 28.10
N GLU A 829 -6.41 26.36 29.15
CA GLU A 829 -6.86 26.51 30.53
C GLU A 829 -6.50 27.87 31.16
N GLU A 830 -7.19 28.24 32.25
CA GLU A 830 -6.86 29.43 33.05
C GLU A 830 -5.45 29.34 33.66
N SER A 831 -5.01 28.13 34.01
CA SER A 831 -3.64 27.83 34.46
C SER A 831 -2.59 28.29 33.44
N GLY A 832 -2.85 28.06 32.14
CA GLY A 832 -2.00 28.51 31.05
C GLY A 832 -1.88 30.02 30.95
N TRP A 833 -2.96 30.77 31.23
CA TRP A 833 -2.91 32.23 31.20
C TRP A 833 -1.99 32.84 32.26
N ARG A 834 -1.92 32.22 33.43
CA ARG A 834 -0.95 32.63 34.47
C ARG A 834 0.49 32.50 33.94
N ILE A 835 0.80 31.40 33.27
CA ILE A 835 2.13 31.15 32.69
C ILE A 835 2.44 32.18 31.58
N VAL A 836 1.45 32.59 30.78
CA VAL A 836 1.62 33.67 29.79
C VAL A 836 1.98 35.00 30.45
N LYS A 837 1.37 35.34 31.59
CA LYS A 837 1.73 36.55 32.35
C LYS A 837 3.14 36.46 32.91
N GLU A 838 3.53 35.31 33.45
CA GLU A 838 4.88 35.06 33.95
C GLU A 838 5.91 35.17 32.80
N PHE A 839 5.61 34.62 31.62
CA PHE A 839 6.42 34.76 30.42
C PHE A 839 6.60 36.22 30.00
N ALA A 840 5.52 37.01 29.95
CA ALA A 840 5.62 38.43 29.60
C ALA A 840 6.45 39.23 30.62
N TRP A 841 6.30 38.90 31.91
CA TRP A 841 7.09 39.48 32.99
C TRP A 841 8.57 39.11 32.89
N GLU A 842 8.89 37.84 32.63
CA GLU A 842 10.27 37.37 32.40
C GLU A 842 10.94 38.14 31.26
N HIS A 843 10.19 38.52 30.23
CA HIS A 843 10.69 39.28 29.07
C HIS A 843 10.65 40.80 29.26
N GLN A 844 10.13 41.30 30.39
CA GLN A 844 9.92 42.72 30.69
C GLN A 844 9.04 43.44 29.66
N TYR A 845 8.11 42.73 29.02
CA TYR A 845 7.23 43.28 27.99
C TYR A 845 5.81 43.43 28.56
N PRO A 846 5.15 44.60 28.42
CA PRO A 846 3.75 44.73 28.80
C PRO A 846 2.88 43.76 28.00
N LEU A 847 1.95 43.10 28.69
CA LEU A 847 0.98 42.21 28.07
C LEU A 847 -0.32 42.96 27.78
N LYS A 848 -0.80 42.90 26.54
CA LYS A 848 -2.14 43.35 26.15
C LYS A 848 -2.93 42.15 25.63
N SER A 849 -4.22 42.09 25.94
CA SER A 849 -5.10 41.05 25.43
C SER A 849 -6.53 41.56 25.36
N GLN A 850 -7.25 41.19 24.31
CA GLN A 850 -8.69 41.38 24.20
C GLN A 850 -9.47 40.06 24.33
N VAL A 851 -8.74 38.96 24.57
CA VAL A 851 -9.28 37.60 24.53
C VAL A 851 -10.07 37.29 25.80
N ARG A 852 -11.14 36.50 25.65
CA ARG A 852 -11.93 36.00 26.78
C ARG A 852 -11.46 34.60 27.14
N ILE A 853 -11.22 34.34 28.43
CA ILE A 853 -10.87 33.02 28.95
C ILE A 853 -11.98 32.58 29.90
N ALA A 854 -12.50 31.37 29.71
CA ALA A 854 -13.64 30.84 30.50
C ALA A 854 -14.84 31.81 30.60
N GLY A 855 -15.16 32.52 29.51
CA GLY A 855 -16.29 33.46 29.45
C GLY A 855 -16.06 34.84 30.09
N LYS A 856 -14.92 35.09 30.74
CA LYS A 856 -14.58 36.38 31.34
C LYS A 856 -13.60 37.15 30.45
N ARG A 857 -13.86 38.45 30.26
CA ARG A 857 -12.93 39.38 29.60
C ARG A 857 -11.84 39.71 30.61
N ILE A 858 -10.61 39.28 30.34
CA ILE A 858 -9.47 39.58 31.20
C ILE A 858 -9.00 41.00 30.85
N ARG A 859 -8.83 41.84 31.86
CA ARG A 859 -8.23 43.19 31.72
C ARG A 859 -6.74 43.13 31.94
#